data_AF-A0A166D5F9-F1
#
_entry.id   AF-A0A166D5F9-F1
#
_cell.length_a   1.000
_cell.length_b   1.000
_cell.length_c   1.000
_cell.angle_alpha   90.00
_cell.angle_beta   90.00
_cell.angle_gamma   90.00
#
_symmetry.space_group_name_H-M   'P 1'
#
loop_
_entity.id
_entity.type
_entity.pdbx_description
1 polymer ?
#
loop_
_entity_poly.entity_id
_entity_poly.type
_entity_poly.pdbx_seq_one_letter_code
_entity_poly.pdbx_strand_id
1 'polypeptide(L)'
;MKFLALLVAIVPAVSAASWTATPFNPHSVPLAVRSPYLSVWLPQGEGTALNGAWPTFWTGSILGWAGYVKVDGTAYIFLGAPSGVDGTRKAVQKSVSFTSTQSQFVLTADRVDITVTFLSPIEPKDLVKQSLPFSYMSVSAQANDGRSHSVQVYTDITGEWVTGDNSLIANWTTSTADDVIIHQAQLLNQSIFSEASDHIQYGSAYLASSSKGATYQTGPDAIVRQQFVSKGKLANTKDTNFRAVSDNWPVFGIAHDIGSVSSSASKPVVFAVGNARDPAIQYITAGGVLQERSSYFWTSYSSVASALSAFVGDYSAAVTRAKTFDDKVHKDASKISSDYAGIVALSLRQAFGATELTVSKTSSGYNASDVLMFMKEISSDGNMNTVDVIFPAYPAFLYTNPEFAKYLLLPLFEYQASGQYPNKWAVHDMGASYPKALGHNDGKDEPMPLEESGNMLIMTLAYTQKTGNKDLITRYSALLDQWTQFLVDEALIPASQISTDDFAGSLVNQTNLAIKGIIGIRAQAEIESLLGNTNSSSNYSSIASDYVEQWQDLALSSDKTHLTLSYGNDSSWGLAYNLYADKLLGFNLFPQSIYDLQAKWYESLKESDFGIPLDTRHTYTKSDWQIYTAAMLESTSESLRDKLISGVYHYASSAIVSNTEPFGDWYETTNGIYHAFRSRPVVGGHLALLTL
;
A
#
# COMPACT_ATOMS: atom_id res chain seq x y z
N MET A 1 2.74 -26.87 -60.22
CA MET A 1 3.50 -26.39 -59.04
C MET A 1 2.61 -25.39 -58.32
N LYS A 2 2.03 -25.78 -57.17
CA LYS A 2 1.25 -24.90 -56.29
C LYS A 2 2.23 -24.33 -55.26
N PHE A 3 2.51 -23.03 -55.31
CA PHE A 3 3.27 -22.35 -54.26
C PHE A 3 2.31 -21.97 -53.13
N LEU A 4 2.48 -22.63 -51.98
CA LEU A 4 1.85 -22.26 -50.72
C LEU A 4 2.62 -21.04 -50.17
N ALA A 5 1.98 -19.88 -50.09
CA ALA A 5 2.53 -18.73 -49.40
C ALA A 5 2.30 -18.92 -47.89
N LEU A 6 3.39 -19.15 -47.16
CA LEU A 6 3.42 -19.24 -45.70
C LEU A 6 3.29 -17.80 -45.14
N LEU A 7 2.12 -17.43 -44.64
CA LEU A 7 1.97 -16.22 -43.82
C LEU A 7 2.60 -16.50 -42.46
N VAL A 8 3.85 -16.06 -42.27
CA VAL A 8 4.47 -15.98 -40.95
C VAL A 8 3.82 -14.80 -40.24
N ALA A 9 3.01 -15.08 -39.22
CA ALA A 9 2.58 -14.07 -38.27
C ALA A 9 3.83 -13.56 -37.55
N ILE A 10 4.26 -12.35 -37.89
CA ILE A 10 5.28 -11.62 -37.12
C ILE A 10 4.58 -11.21 -35.82
N VAL A 11 4.73 -12.03 -34.78
CA VAL A 11 4.45 -11.59 -33.41
C VAL A 11 5.48 -10.48 -33.13
N PRO A 12 5.06 -9.25 -32.79
CA PRO A 12 6.02 -8.23 -32.38
C PRO A 12 6.75 -8.77 -31.16
N ALA A 13 8.08 -8.88 -31.24
CA ALA A 13 8.90 -9.14 -30.08
C ALA A 13 8.67 -7.96 -29.12
N VAL A 14 7.97 -8.21 -28.01
CA VAL A 14 7.92 -7.28 -26.88
C VAL A 14 9.37 -7.03 -26.48
N SER A 15 9.87 -5.83 -26.76
CA SER A 15 11.26 -5.49 -26.45
C SER A 15 11.35 -5.39 -24.94
N ALA A 16 11.94 -6.41 -24.30
CA ALA A 16 12.30 -6.34 -22.90
C ALA A 16 13.05 -5.03 -22.60
N ALA A 17 12.85 -4.48 -21.39
CA ALA A 17 13.54 -3.29 -20.95
C ALA A 17 15.05 -3.41 -21.19
N SER A 18 15.70 -2.33 -21.64
CA SER A 18 17.13 -2.34 -22.02
C SER A 18 18.10 -2.32 -20.81
N TRP A 19 17.57 -2.51 -19.61
CA TRP A 19 18.27 -2.52 -18.32
C TRP A 19 17.94 -3.78 -17.53
N THR A 20 18.72 -4.06 -16.50
CA THR A 20 18.41 -5.14 -15.56
C THR A 20 17.45 -4.69 -14.48
N ALA A 21 16.54 -5.56 -14.06
CA ALA A 21 15.60 -5.30 -12.99
C ALA A 21 15.74 -6.38 -11.90
N THR A 22 15.68 -5.99 -10.62
CA THR A 22 15.77 -6.95 -9.50
C THR A 22 14.80 -6.56 -8.39
N PRO A 23 13.89 -7.45 -7.95
CA PRO A 23 13.71 -8.84 -8.40
C PRO A 23 13.15 -8.96 -9.83
N PHE A 24 12.34 -8.00 -10.29
CA PHE A 24 11.77 -7.95 -11.64
C PHE A 24 11.44 -6.49 -12.03
N ASN A 25 10.84 -6.29 -13.21
CA ASN A 25 10.36 -4.99 -13.67
C ASN A 25 8.84 -4.87 -13.39
N PRO A 26 8.40 -4.16 -12.34
CA PRO A 26 6.99 -4.07 -11.99
C PRO A 26 6.24 -3.13 -12.96
N HIS A 27 4.91 -3.24 -13.01
CA HIS A 27 4.07 -2.28 -13.75
C HIS A 27 4.31 -0.83 -13.29
N SER A 28 4.57 -0.63 -12.00
CA SER A 28 4.88 0.68 -11.44
C SER A 28 5.84 0.56 -10.25
N VAL A 29 6.83 1.44 -10.19
CA VAL A 29 7.85 1.43 -9.12
C VAL A 29 7.48 2.45 -8.05
N PRO A 30 7.43 2.09 -6.75
CA PRO A 30 7.18 3.07 -5.70
C PRO A 30 8.37 4.01 -5.56
N LEU A 31 8.14 5.33 -5.63
CA LEU A 31 9.18 6.36 -5.46
C LEU A 31 9.06 7.08 -4.11
N ALA A 32 7.85 7.47 -3.71
CA ALA A 32 7.59 8.04 -2.39
C ALA A 32 6.19 7.63 -1.92
N VAL A 33 6.10 6.53 -1.16
CA VAL A 33 4.83 5.94 -0.72
C VAL A 33 4.85 5.79 0.80
N ARG A 34 4.12 6.65 1.51
CA ARG A 34 4.16 6.74 2.98
C ARG A 34 2.80 6.95 3.64
N SER A 35 1.84 7.55 2.95
CA SER A 35 0.50 7.86 3.45
C SER A 35 -0.46 8.04 2.27
N PRO A 36 -1.78 8.08 2.50
CA PRO A 36 -2.75 8.24 1.41
C PRO A 36 -2.50 9.46 0.52
N TYR A 37 -1.83 10.50 1.06
CA TYR A 37 -1.49 11.74 0.34
C TYR A 37 -0.02 11.89 -0.02
N LEU A 38 0.82 10.90 0.31
CA LEU A 38 2.18 10.78 -0.25
C LEU A 38 2.30 9.39 -0.89
N SER A 39 1.87 9.31 -2.15
CA SER A 39 1.78 8.07 -2.93
C SER A 39 2.24 8.33 -4.36
N VAL A 40 3.56 8.32 -4.55
CA VAL A 40 4.24 8.72 -5.79
C VAL A 40 4.90 7.51 -6.45
N TRP A 41 4.63 7.34 -7.74
CA TRP A 41 4.94 6.14 -8.49
C TRP A 41 5.58 6.47 -9.84
N LEU A 42 6.48 5.61 -10.31
CA LEU A 42 6.96 5.63 -11.69
C LEU A 42 6.12 4.64 -12.50
N PRO A 43 5.25 5.10 -13.43
CA PRO A 43 4.48 4.21 -14.31
C PRO A 43 5.43 3.53 -15.30
N GLN A 44 5.95 2.36 -14.92
CA GLN A 44 7.04 1.71 -15.63
C GLN A 44 6.52 0.91 -16.83
N GLY A 45 5.40 0.19 -16.70
CA GLY A 45 4.84 -0.67 -17.73
C GLY A 45 5.89 -1.56 -18.38
N GLU A 46 5.94 -1.54 -19.71
CA GLU A 46 6.87 -2.37 -20.50
C GLU A 46 8.36 -1.99 -20.38
N GLY A 47 8.69 -0.96 -19.60
CA GLY A 47 10.06 -0.49 -19.45
C GLY A 47 10.18 0.99 -19.75
N THR A 48 9.49 1.82 -18.97
CA THR A 48 9.70 3.26 -18.88
C THR A 48 10.82 3.53 -17.88
N ALA A 49 11.86 4.25 -18.32
CA ALA A 49 12.99 4.63 -17.47
C ALA A 49 12.58 5.73 -16.47
N LEU A 50 13.38 5.95 -15.42
CA LEU A 50 13.12 6.99 -14.41
C LEU A 50 13.00 8.41 -15.00
N ASN A 51 13.64 8.66 -16.14
CA ASN A 51 13.56 9.89 -16.95
C ASN A 51 12.75 9.72 -18.25
N GLY A 52 11.93 8.66 -18.31
CA GLY A 52 11.08 8.32 -19.44
C GLY A 52 9.71 8.99 -19.37
N ALA A 53 9.16 9.13 -18.14
CA ALA A 53 7.87 9.74 -17.86
C ALA A 53 7.93 10.57 -16.58
N TRP A 54 6.89 11.37 -16.34
CA TRP A 54 6.67 11.99 -15.04
C TRP A 54 6.25 10.95 -14.01
N PRO A 55 6.72 11.05 -12.75
CA PRO A 55 6.05 10.38 -11.65
C PRO A 55 4.58 10.79 -11.56
N THR A 56 3.75 9.87 -11.09
CA THR A 56 2.32 10.07 -10.93
C THR A 56 1.91 9.82 -9.50
N PHE A 57 0.83 10.47 -9.07
CA PHE A 57 0.05 10.03 -7.93
C PHE A 57 -0.56 8.66 -8.25
N TRP A 58 -1.03 7.93 -7.24
CA TRP A 58 -1.62 6.61 -7.46
C TRP A 58 -2.83 6.63 -8.42
N THR A 59 -3.56 7.76 -8.49
CA THR A 59 -4.67 7.95 -9.43
C THR A 59 -4.23 8.20 -10.89
N GLY A 60 -2.92 8.32 -11.14
CA GLY A 60 -2.34 8.60 -12.46
C GLY A 60 -2.15 10.09 -12.76
N SER A 61 -2.60 11.00 -11.90
CA SER A 61 -2.33 12.44 -12.07
C SER A 61 -0.83 12.71 -11.94
N ILE A 62 -0.30 13.62 -12.77
CA ILE A 62 1.12 13.96 -12.75
C ILE A 62 1.51 14.59 -11.42
N LEU A 63 2.62 14.12 -10.86
CA LEU A 63 3.33 14.77 -9.76
C LEU A 63 4.69 15.20 -10.30
N GLY A 64 4.75 16.41 -10.86
CA GLY A 64 5.95 16.94 -11.47
C GLY A 64 7.12 16.88 -10.48
N TRP A 65 8.08 16.00 -10.76
CA TRP A 65 9.29 15.80 -9.99
C TRP A 65 10.43 15.63 -10.99
N ALA A 66 11.27 16.65 -11.10
CA ALA A 66 12.36 16.68 -12.06
C ALA A 66 13.69 16.47 -11.35
N GLY A 67 14.62 15.81 -12.03
CA GLY A 67 15.99 15.63 -11.56
C GLY A 67 17.00 15.80 -12.69
N TYR A 68 18.02 16.60 -12.43
CA TYR A 68 19.12 16.87 -13.36
C TYR A 68 20.47 16.61 -12.70
N VAL A 69 21.40 16.03 -13.44
CA VAL A 69 22.82 15.97 -13.07
C VAL A 69 23.63 16.70 -14.13
N LYS A 70 24.59 17.52 -13.71
CA LYS A 70 25.52 18.21 -14.61
C LYS A 70 26.91 17.60 -14.45
N VAL A 71 27.45 17.07 -15.54
CA VAL A 71 28.77 16.41 -15.60
C VAL A 71 29.64 17.19 -16.58
N ASP A 72 30.76 17.74 -16.09
CA ASP A 72 31.71 18.53 -16.88
C ASP A 72 31.05 19.58 -17.80
N GLY A 73 30.06 20.29 -17.26
CA GLY A 73 29.34 21.34 -17.97
C GLY A 73 28.15 20.88 -18.81
N THR A 74 27.93 19.57 -18.99
CA THR A 74 26.78 19.01 -19.75
C THR A 74 25.69 18.54 -18.79
N ALA A 75 24.44 18.96 -19.00
CA ALA A 75 23.31 18.57 -18.16
C ALA A 75 22.58 17.34 -18.70
N TYR A 76 22.21 16.43 -17.80
CA TYR A 76 21.48 15.20 -18.07
C TYR A 76 20.24 15.11 -17.18
N ILE A 77 19.09 14.77 -17.76
CA ILE A 77 17.86 14.47 -17.03
C ILE A 77 17.98 13.05 -16.50
N PHE A 78 17.75 12.85 -15.20
CA PHE A 78 17.72 11.53 -14.56
C PHE A 78 16.38 11.15 -13.95
N LEU A 79 15.49 12.12 -13.71
CA LEU A 79 14.16 11.91 -13.14
C LEU A 79 13.14 12.82 -13.83
N GLY A 80 11.97 12.25 -14.14
CA GLY A 80 10.87 12.96 -14.76
C GLY A 80 11.04 13.15 -16.27
N ALA A 81 10.07 13.84 -16.88
CA ALA A 81 10.08 14.15 -18.31
C ALA A 81 9.92 15.67 -18.56
N PRO A 82 10.78 16.53 -17.96
CA PRO A 82 10.71 17.97 -18.18
C PRO A 82 10.91 18.33 -19.66
N SER A 83 10.13 19.30 -20.12
CA SER A 83 10.20 19.89 -21.46
C SER A 83 10.50 21.39 -21.36
N GLY A 84 10.80 22.04 -22.49
CA GLY A 84 11.03 23.50 -22.52
C GLY A 84 12.35 23.97 -21.91
N VAL A 85 13.34 23.08 -21.73
CA VAL A 85 14.68 23.41 -21.22
C VAL A 85 15.73 22.97 -22.25
N ASP A 86 16.54 23.93 -22.73
CA ASP A 86 17.52 23.70 -23.78
C ASP A 86 18.86 23.20 -23.22
N GLY A 87 19.60 22.42 -24.03
CA GLY A 87 20.96 21.98 -23.70
C GLY A 87 21.04 20.78 -22.75
N THR A 88 19.99 19.95 -22.71
CA THR A 88 19.92 18.76 -21.86
C THR A 88 19.97 17.47 -22.68
N ARG A 89 20.53 16.40 -22.08
CA ARG A 89 20.50 15.03 -22.61
C ARG A 89 19.75 14.12 -21.64
N LYS A 90 19.33 12.93 -22.05
CA LYS A 90 18.82 11.92 -21.10
C LYS A 90 19.99 11.07 -20.58
N ALA A 91 20.05 10.85 -19.27
CA ALA A 91 20.89 9.79 -18.71
C ALA A 91 20.35 8.42 -19.13
N VAL A 92 21.23 7.44 -19.31
CA VAL A 92 20.86 6.09 -19.78
C VAL A 92 20.70 5.17 -18.60
N GLN A 93 19.48 4.70 -18.31
CA GLN A 93 19.23 3.74 -17.24
C GLN A 93 19.97 2.42 -17.51
N LYS A 94 20.62 1.89 -16.47
CA LYS A 94 21.40 0.65 -16.46
C LYS A 94 20.73 -0.45 -15.66
N SER A 95 20.13 -0.09 -14.54
CA SER A 95 19.39 -1.01 -13.69
C SER A 95 18.32 -0.31 -12.87
N VAL A 96 17.35 -1.10 -12.44
CA VAL A 96 16.44 -0.80 -11.33
C VAL A 96 16.49 -1.96 -10.33
N SER A 97 16.49 -1.66 -9.05
CA SER A 97 16.24 -2.65 -8.00
C SER A 97 15.25 -2.12 -6.99
N PHE A 98 14.49 -3.00 -6.36
CA PHE A 98 13.60 -2.61 -5.26
C PHE A 98 13.59 -3.64 -4.13
N THR A 99 13.32 -3.13 -2.93
CA THR A 99 13.06 -3.87 -1.71
C THR A 99 11.72 -3.41 -1.12
N SER A 100 11.35 -3.97 0.02
CA SER A 100 10.17 -3.58 0.79
C SER A 100 10.14 -2.10 1.17
N THR A 101 11.28 -1.42 1.26
CA THR A 101 11.35 0.00 1.64
C THR A 101 12.04 0.91 0.62
N GLN A 102 12.77 0.35 -0.35
CA GLN A 102 13.63 1.13 -1.25
C GLN A 102 13.40 0.81 -2.73
N SER A 103 13.59 1.81 -3.57
CA SER A 103 13.75 1.64 -5.03
C SER A 103 15.03 2.34 -5.46
N GLN A 104 15.93 1.66 -6.15
CA GLN A 104 17.21 2.19 -6.58
C GLN A 104 17.35 2.09 -8.09
N PHE A 105 17.82 3.16 -8.70
CA PHE A 105 18.08 3.24 -10.14
C PHE A 105 19.54 3.61 -10.36
N VAL A 106 20.19 2.94 -11.30
CA VAL A 106 21.52 3.34 -11.79
C VAL A 106 21.37 3.87 -13.20
N LEU A 107 21.87 5.08 -13.46
CA LEU A 107 21.86 5.70 -14.77
C LEU A 107 23.24 6.24 -15.14
N THR A 108 23.62 6.16 -16.41
CA THR A 108 24.87 6.73 -16.92
C THR A 108 24.64 8.11 -17.54
N ALA A 109 25.33 9.11 -17.02
CA ALA A 109 25.47 10.45 -17.56
C ALA A 109 26.90 10.60 -18.15
N ASP A 110 27.09 10.12 -19.38
CA ASP A 110 28.40 10.04 -20.05
C ASP A 110 29.47 9.29 -19.24
N ARG A 111 30.43 9.99 -18.63
CA ARG A 111 31.55 9.40 -17.88
C ARG A 111 31.28 9.19 -16.39
N VAL A 112 30.05 9.45 -15.96
CA VAL A 112 29.63 9.31 -14.56
C VAL A 112 28.38 8.45 -14.50
N ASP A 113 28.40 7.44 -13.64
CA ASP A 113 27.20 6.73 -13.23
C ASP A 113 26.62 7.41 -11.99
N ILE A 114 25.30 7.60 -12.00
CA ILE A 114 24.53 8.08 -10.85
C ILE A 114 23.67 6.98 -10.29
N THR A 115 23.60 6.89 -8.97
CA THR A 115 22.69 6.01 -8.25
C THR A 115 21.65 6.87 -7.56
N VAL A 116 20.39 6.71 -7.96
CA VAL A 116 19.24 7.40 -7.38
C VAL A 116 18.50 6.41 -6.50
N THR A 117 18.45 6.65 -5.19
CA THR A 117 17.75 5.76 -4.25
C THR A 117 16.59 6.50 -3.61
N PHE A 118 15.41 5.94 -3.78
CA PHE A 118 14.17 6.33 -3.14
C PHE A 118 13.95 5.45 -1.91
N LEU A 119 13.80 6.06 -0.73
CA LEU A 119 13.54 5.35 0.52
C LEU A 119 12.26 5.88 1.14
N SER A 120 11.25 5.03 1.24
CA SER A 120 10.04 5.29 2.04
C SER A 120 10.11 4.43 3.30
N PRO A 121 10.53 4.99 4.45
CA PRO A 121 10.77 4.19 5.64
C PRO A 121 9.53 3.44 6.10
N ILE A 122 9.69 2.16 6.44
CA ILE A 122 8.76 1.39 7.27
C ILE A 122 9.49 1.18 8.60
N GLU A 123 8.92 1.70 9.68
CA GLU A 123 9.54 1.84 11.00
C GLU A 123 8.68 1.15 12.07
N PRO A 124 8.55 -0.20 12.04
CA PRO A 124 7.53 -0.88 12.84
C PRO A 124 7.71 -0.72 14.35
N LYS A 125 8.90 -0.35 14.82
CA LYS A 125 9.25 -0.27 16.23
C LYS A 125 9.19 1.14 16.82
N ASP A 126 8.88 2.15 16.02
CA ASP A 126 8.89 3.55 16.43
C ASP A 126 7.71 4.31 15.82
N LEU A 127 6.69 4.57 16.64
CA LEU A 127 5.45 5.24 16.21
C LEU A 127 5.70 6.66 15.70
N VAL A 128 6.69 7.37 16.26
CA VAL A 128 7.05 8.73 15.83
C VAL A 128 7.62 8.66 14.42
N LYS A 129 8.58 7.77 14.18
CA LYS A 129 9.18 7.64 12.84
C LYS A 129 8.20 7.07 11.82
N GLN A 130 7.38 6.09 12.20
CA GLN A 130 6.38 5.51 11.31
C GLN A 130 5.34 6.53 10.86
N SER A 131 5.00 7.50 11.71
CA SER A 131 4.00 8.54 11.42
C SER A 131 4.55 9.78 10.71
N LEU A 132 5.86 9.91 10.51
CA LEU A 132 6.44 11.01 9.73
C LEU A 132 6.01 10.87 8.25
N PRO A 133 5.30 11.86 7.68
CA PRO A 133 4.74 11.74 6.33
C PRO A 133 5.76 12.16 5.25
N PHE A 134 7.01 11.71 5.40
CA PHE A 134 8.13 12.07 4.54
C PHE A 134 8.82 10.82 3.97
N SER A 135 9.39 10.97 2.78
CA SER A 135 10.19 9.99 2.05
C SER A 135 11.50 10.64 1.59
N TYR A 136 12.56 9.85 1.42
CA TYR A 136 13.85 10.33 0.91
C TYR A 136 13.99 10.04 -0.58
N MET A 137 14.70 10.94 -1.27
CA MET A 137 15.43 10.64 -2.49
C MET A 137 16.90 10.99 -2.24
N SER A 138 17.81 10.08 -2.57
CA SER A 138 19.24 10.35 -2.51
C SER A 138 19.91 10.12 -3.85
N VAL A 139 20.97 10.88 -4.12
CA VAL A 139 21.76 10.76 -5.35
C VAL A 139 23.25 10.69 -5.00
N SER A 140 23.91 9.63 -5.43
CA SER A 140 25.38 9.52 -5.43
C SER A 140 25.90 9.41 -6.85
N ALA A 141 27.15 9.84 -7.07
CA ALA A 141 27.81 9.81 -8.38
C ALA A 141 29.14 9.06 -8.28
N GLN A 142 29.53 8.36 -9.34
CA GLN A 142 30.80 7.65 -9.46
C GLN A 142 31.33 7.76 -10.89
N ALA A 143 32.61 8.09 -11.06
CA ALA A 143 33.23 8.10 -12.38
C ALA A 143 33.39 6.68 -12.93
N ASN A 144 33.04 6.48 -14.20
CA ASN A 144 33.06 5.16 -14.85
C ASN A 144 34.19 5.02 -15.90
N ASP A 145 35.04 6.04 -16.07
CA ASP A 145 36.15 6.04 -17.03
C ASP A 145 37.55 6.13 -16.38
N GLY A 146 37.61 6.16 -15.04
CA GLY A 146 38.84 6.27 -14.26
C GLY A 146 39.40 7.70 -14.11
N ARG A 147 38.73 8.73 -14.60
CA ARG A 147 39.10 10.15 -14.41
C ARG A 147 38.24 10.81 -13.34
N SER A 148 38.62 12.03 -13.00
CA SER A 148 37.83 12.88 -12.09
C SER A 148 36.94 13.82 -12.90
N HIS A 149 35.68 13.96 -12.48
CA HIS A 149 34.65 14.76 -13.16
C HIS A 149 33.99 15.74 -12.18
N SER A 150 33.63 16.93 -12.66
CA SER A 150 32.86 17.89 -11.88
C SER A 150 31.38 17.56 -11.96
N VAL A 151 30.73 17.37 -10.81
CA VAL A 151 29.33 16.92 -10.74
C VAL A 151 28.48 17.85 -9.88
N GLN A 152 27.36 18.32 -10.44
CA GLN A 152 26.29 19.01 -9.70
C GLN A 152 24.98 18.26 -9.86
N VAL A 153 24.13 18.29 -8.84
CA VAL A 153 22.81 17.65 -8.85
C VAL A 153 21.72 18.67 -8.52
N TYR A 154 20.57 18.55 -9.16
CA TYR A 154 19.39 19.38 -8.93
C TYR A 154 18.14 18.51 -8.90
N THR A 155 17.17 18.91 -8.07
CA THR A 155 15.80 18.41 -8.15
C THR A 155 14.79 19.51 -7.82
N ASP A 156 13.60 19.40 -8.40
CA ASP A 156 12.42 20.17 -8.01
C ASP A 156 11.17 19.31 -7.93
N ILE A 157 10.21 19.77 -7.12
CA ILE A 157 8.81 19.36 -7.25
C ILE A 157 7.98 20.57 -7.75
N THR A 158 6.92 20.29 -8.52
CA THR A 158 5.96 21.30 -8.99
C THR A 158 4.86 21.57 -7.96
N GLY A 159 4.06 22.61 -8.18
CA GLY A 159 2.83 22.87 -7.41
C GLY A 159 1.77 21.76 -7.50
N GLU A 160 1.89 20.81 -8.42
CA GLU A 160 0.94 19.69 -8.60
C GLU A 160 0.90 18.75 -7.38
N TRP A 161 1.90 18.81 -6.50
CA TRP A 161 1.94 18.07 -5.24
C TRP A 161 0.96 18.58 -4.18
N VAL A 162 0.31 19.72 -4.43
CA VAL A 162 -0.53 20.42 -3.45
C VAL A 162 -2.01 20.08 -3.60
N THR A 163 -2.47 19.66 -4.78
CA THR A 163 -3.91 19.50 -5.07
C THR A 163 -4.14 18.64 -6.32
N GLY A 164 -5.34 18.05 -6.41
CA GLY A 164 -5.85 17.41 -7.62
C GLY A 164 -6.58 18.35 -8.59
N ASP A 165 -6.71 19.64 -8.25
CA ASP A 165 -7.25 20.69 -9.12
C ASP A 165 -6.20 21.77 -9.38
N ASN A 166 -5.52 21.66 -10.53
CA ASN A 166 -4.44 22.56 -10.90
C ASN A 166 -4.89 23.98 -11.26
N SER A 167 -6.20 24.26 -11.31
CA SER A 167 -6.71 25.62 -11.50
C SER A 167 -6.64 26.48 -10.23
N LEU A 168 -6.50 25.84 -9.06
CA LEU A 168 -6.47 26.52 -7.77
C LEU A 168 -5.13 27.22 -7.52
N ILE A 169 -5.21 28.35 -6.81
CA ILE A 169 -4.05 29.19 -6.45
C ILE A 169 -3.28 28.55 -5.30
N ALA A 170 -1.98 28.34 -5.49
CA ALA A 170 -1.05 27.92 -4.45
C ALA A 170 -0.23 29.10 -3.93
N ASN A 171 0.11 29.08 -2.64
CA ASN A 171 1.14 29.92 -2.04
C ASN A 171 2.29 29.07 -1.50
N TRP A 172 3.44 29.69 -1.29
CA TRP A 172 4.63 28.97 -0.84
C TRP A 172 5.60 29.84 -0.06
N THR A 173 6.47 29.18 0.69
CA THR A 173 7.57 29.81 1.42
C THR A 173 8.85 28.98 1.31
N THR A 174 9.98 29.65 1.56
CA THR A 174 11.31 29.01 1.62
C THR A 174 12.01 29.44 2.90
N SER A 175 12.37 28.46 3.74
CA SER A 175 13.21 28.62 4.92
C SER A 175 14.60 28.03 4.66
N THR A 176 15.62 28.58 5.32
CA THR A 176 17.01 28.09 5.29
C THR A 176 17.59 27.99 6.71
N ALA A 177 16.73 27.76 7.70
CA ALA A 177 17.11 27.64 9.11
C ALA A 177 17.64 26.23 9.44
N ASP A 178 18.35 26.10 10.56
CA ASP A 178 18.77 24.80 11.12
C ASP A 178 19.51 23.87 10.15
N ASP A 179 20.42 24.43 9.36
CA ASP A 179 21.21 23.72 8.34
C ASP A 179 20.36 23.00 7.26
N VAL A 180 19.08 23.37 7.08
CA VAL A 180 18.17 22.76 6.09
C VAL A 180 17.46 23.84 5.26
N ILE A 181 17.39 23.62 3.95
CA ILE A 181 16.50 24.36 3.05
C ILE A 181 15.17 23.64 3.04
N ILE A 182 14.09 24.36 3.31
CA ILE A 182 12.72 23.83 3.27
C ILE A 182 11.89 24.71 2.35
N HIS A 183 11.40 24.12 1.26
CA HIS A 183 10.29 24.65 0.51
C HIS A 183 8.99 24.07 1.06
N GLN A 184 8.02 24.94 1.30
CA GLN A 184 6.67 24.58 1.71
C GLN A 184 5.68 25.22 0.73
N ALA A 185 4.80 24.41 0.13
CA ALA A 185 3.77 24.87 -0.78
C ALA A 185 2.39 24.33 -0.36
N GLN A 186 1.35 25.14 -0.50
CA GLN A 186 -0.02 24.80 -0.08
C GLN A 186 -1.04 25.60 -0.89
N LEU A 187 -2.31 25.19 -0.84
CA LEU A 187 -3.38 26.01 -1.41
C LEU A 187 -3.50 27.33 -0.64
N LEU A 188 -3.76 28.42 -1.37
CA LEU A 188 -4.06 29.71 -0.77
C LEU A 188 -5.36 29.65 0.04
N ASN A 189 -6.37 28.99 -0.51
CA ASN A 189 -7.64 28.69 0.15
C ASN A 189 -7.71 27.19 0.39
N GLN A 190 -7.58 26.77 1.65
CA GLN A 190 -7.59 25.36 2.03
C GLN A 190 -8.98 24.91 2.47
N SER A 191 -9.34 23.67 2.14
CA SER A 191 -10.56 23.01 2.59
C SER A 191 -10.21 21.82 3.46
N ILE A 192 -10.37 21.98 4.77
CA ILE A 192 -9.99 20.96 5.76
C ILE A 192 -10.86 19.70 5.54
N PHE A 193 -10.22 18.53 5.65
CA PHE A 193 -10.82 17.21 5.44
C PHE A 193 -11.51 17.03 4.08
N SER A 194 -11.10 17.77 3.06
CA SER A 194 -11.66 17.65 1.71
C SER A 194 -10.63 17.12 0.74
N GLU A 195 -11.10 16.37 -0.25
CA GLU A 195 -10.29 15.85 -1.35
C GLU A 195 -10.78 16.37 -2.70
N ALA A 196 -9.87 16.47 -3.67
CA ALA A 196 -10.19 16.59 -5.08
C ALA A 196 -9.36 15.54 -5.83
N SER A 197 -10.03 14.62 -6.53
CA SER A 197 -9.36 13.50 -7.23
C SER A 197 -8.42 12.70 -6.31
N ASP A 198 -8.85 12.43 -5.07
CA ASP A 198 -8.09 11.79 -3.98
C ASP A 198 -6.88 12.56 -3.42
N HIS A 199 -6.65 13.79 -3.86
CA HIS A 199 -5.65 14.67 -3.26
C HIS A 199 -6.26 15.52 -2.16
N ILE A 200 -5.60 15.60 -1.02
CA ILE A 200 -6.00 16.48 0.07
C ILE A 200 -6.00 17.96 -0.37
N GLN A 201 -7.03 18.70 0.05
CA GLN A 201 -7.20 20.13 -0.25
C GLN A 201 -6.73 21.04 0.91
N TYR A 202 -5.97 20.49 1.85
CA TYR A 202 -5.36 21.23 2.97
C TYR A 202 -4.05 20.56 3.42
N GLY A 203 -3.24 21.30 4.18
CA GLY A 203 -1.87 20.92 4.49
C GLY A 203 -0.88 21.50 3.48
N SER A 204 0.35 21.02 3.52
CA SER A 204 1.40 21.50 2.62
C SER A 204 2.25 20.36 2.07
N ALA A 205 2.66 20.50 0.81
CA ALA A 205 3.73 19.75 0.21
C ALA A 205 5.09 20.36 0.60
N TYR A 206 6.09 19.51 0.81
CA TYR A 206 7.43 19.89 1.23
C TYR A 206 8.50 19.28 0.33
N LEU A 207 9.52 20.08 0.00
CA LEU A 207 10.82 19.60 -0.47
C LEU A 207 11.89 20.19 0.45
N ALA A 208 12.75 19.34 0.99
CA ALA A 208 13.82 19.76 1.89
C ALA A 208 15.15 19.06 1.59
N SER A 209 16.25 19.71 1.96
CA SER A 209 17.60 19.16 1.89
C SER A 209 18.54 19.94 2.79
N SER A 210 19.72 19.41 3.09
CA SER A 210 20.79 20.16 3.76
C SER A 210 21.08 21.49 3.05
N SER A 211 21.25 22.57 3.80
CA SER A 211 21.65 23.87 3.25
C SER A 211 23.15 23.96 2.94
N LYS A 212 23.95 23.02 3.46
CA LYS A 212 25.42 23.00 3.28
C LYS A 212 25.78 22.70 1.82
N GLY A 213 26.43 23.66 1.16
CA GLY A 213 26.84 23.51 -0.24
C GLY A 213 25.67 23.54 -1.24
N ALA A 214 24.48 23.92 -0.77
CA ALA A 214 23.27 23.94 -1.58
C ALA A 214 22.93 25.34 -2.07
N THR A 215 22.23 25.40 -3.20
CA THR A 215 21.53 26.59 -3.69
C THR A 215 20.07 26.26 -3.91
N TYR A 216 19.20 27.26 -3.83
CA TYR A 216 17.75 27.07 -3.97
C TYR A 216 17.14 28.12 -4.90
N GLN A 217 15.97 27.83 -5.44
CA GLN A 217 15.18 28.80 -6.17
C GLN A 217 13.72 28.36 -6.29
N THR A 218 12.80 29.31 -6.15
CA THR A 218 11.39 29.11 -6.52
C THR A 218 11.03 30.01 -7.70
N GLY A 219 10.09 29.57 -8.54
CA GLY A 219 9.66 30.33 -9.72
C GLY A 219 9.10 29.43 -10.83
N PRO A 220 8.90 29.95 -12.05
CA PRO A 220 8.44 29.16 -13.19
C PRO A 220 9.41 28.04 -13.56
N ASP A 221 8.88 26.85 -13.83
CA ASP A 221 9.63 25.63 -14.12
C ASP A 221 10.73 25.80 -15.17
N ALA A 222 10.43 26.37 -16.33
CA ALA A 222 11.38 26.58 -17.41
C ALA A 222 12.55 27.49 -16.98
N ILE A 223 12.27 28.54 -16.20
CA ILE A 223 13.29 29.50 -15.75
C ILE A 223 14.21 28.88 -14.71
N VAL A 224 13.65 28.21 -13.70
CA VAL A 224 14.42 27.60 -12.61
C VAL A 224 15.27 26.44 -13.13
N ARG A 225 14.69 25.57 -13.96
CA ARG A 225 15.42 24.44 -14.56
C ARG A 225 16.51 24.92 -15.52
N GLN A 226 16.22 25.91 -16.37
CA GLN A 226 17.21 26.48 -17.29
C GLN A 226 18.38 27.14 -16.54
N GLN A 227 18.12 27.80 -15.41
CA GLN A 227 19.17 28.38 -14.57
C GLN A 227 20.18 27.30 -14.12
N PHE A 228 19.71 26.15 -13.63
CA PHE A 228 20.59 25.03 -13.27
C PHE A 228 21.33 24.48 -14.50
N VAL A 229 20.62 24.21 -15.59
CA VAL A 229 21.21 23.66 -16.82
C VAL A 229 22.33 24.56 -17.35
N SER A 230 22.14 25.89 -17.33
CA SER A 230 23.15 26.83 -17.79
C SER A 230 24.29 27.03 -16.79
N LYS A 231 24.03 27.07 -15.48
CA LYS A 231 25.02 27.53 -14.48
C LYS A 231 25.53 26.47 -13.52
N GLY A 232 24.91 25.30 -13.46
CA GLY A 232 25.20 24.24 -12.48
C GLY A 232 24.75 24.58 -11.04
N LYS A 233 24.05 25.70 -10.84
CA LYS A 233 23.58 26.18 -9.54
C LYS A 233 22.35 27.07 -9.69
N LEU A 234 21.58 27.21 -8.62
CA LEU A 234 20.40 28.07 -8.54
C LEU A 234 20.75 29.48 -8.05
N ALA A 235 19.81 30.41 -8.23
CA ALA A 235 20.04 31.84 -7.99
C ALA A 235 19.92 32.28 -6.52
N ASN A 236 19.51 31.40 -5.61
CA ASN A 236 19.18 31.73 -4.20
C ASN A 236 18.09 32.79 -4.10
N THR A 237 17.07 32.67 -4.95
CA THR A 237 15.95 33.61 -5.04
C THR A 237 14.64 32.96 -4.62
N LYS A 238 13.71 33.79 -4.15
CA LYS A 238 12.36 33.38 -3.76
C LYS A 238 11.39 34.13 -4.66
N ASP A 239 10.61 33.39 -5.42
CA ASP A 239 9.42 33.94 -6.07
C ASP A 239 8.32 34.14 -5.02
N THR A 240 7.67 35.30 -5.06
CA THR A 240 6.55 35.68 -4.19
C THR A 240 5.27 35.94 -4.98
N ASN A 241 5.28 35.71 -6.30
CA ASN A 241 4.11 35.83 -7.15
C ASN A 241 3.31 34.53 -7.14
N PHE A 242 2.45 34.38 -6.13
CA PHE A 242 1.53 33.25 -5.98
C PHE A 242 0.48 33.20 -7.09
N ARG A 243 0.20 32.01 -7.61
CA ARG A 243 -0.65 31.81 -8.79
C ARG A 243 -1.25 30.41 -8.83
N ALA A 244 -2.11 30.16 -9.82
CA ALA A 244 -2.66 28.84 -10.08
C ALA A 244 -1.53 27.81 -10.30
N VAL A 245 -1.73 26.58 -9.86
CA VAL A 245 -0.72 25.50 -10.01
C VAL A 245 -0.36 25.27 -11.48
N SER A 246 -1.33 25.41 -12.38
CA SER A 246 -1.16 25.30 -13.83
C SER A 246 -0.61 26.55 -14.51
N ASP A 247 -0.49 27.69 -13.81
CA ASP A 247 0.03 28.93 -14.39
C ASP A 247 1.55 28.99 -14.21
N ASN A 248 2.29 28.86 -15.32
CA ASN A 248 3.75 28.88 -15.33
C ASN A 248 4.35 27.97 -14.25
N TRP A 249 3.82 26.73 -14.13
CA TRP A 249 4.13 25.69 -13.13
C TRP A 249 5.16 26.14 -12.08
N PRO A 250 4.71 26.60 -10.90
CA PRO A 250 5.65 26.98 -9.85
C PRO A 250 6.42 25.73 -9.42
N VAL A 251 7.75 25.82 -9.42
CA VAL A 251 8.65 24.77 -8.95
C VAL A 251 9.45 25.23 -7.74
N PHE A 252 9.85 24.24 -6.95
CA PHE A 252 10.60 24.42 -5.72
C PHE A 252 11.93 23.67 -5.87
N GLY A 253 12.97 24.37 -6.36
CA GLY A 253 14.23 23.75 -6.77
C GLY A 253 15.33 23.85 -5.72
N ILE A 254 16.06 22.74 -5.53
CA ILE A 254 17.29 22.67 -4.73
C ILE A 254 18.40 22.05 -5.58
N ALA A 255 19.60 22.63 -5.55
CA ALA A 255 20.79 22.10 -6.20
C ALA A 255 21.98 22.00 -5.24
N HIS A 256 22.80 20.97 -5.41
CA HIS A 256 24.04 20.75 -4.68
C HIS A 256 25.22 20.59 -5.64
N ASP A 257 26.37 21.12 -5.25
CA ASP A 257 27.65 20.83 -5.91
C ASP A 257 28.34 19.67 -5.20
N ILE A 258 28.40 18.50 -5.85
CA ILE A 258 29.10 17.32 -5.34
C ILE A 258 30.62 17.53 -5.45
N GLY A 259 31.05 18.40 -6.36
CA GLY A 259 32.45 18.67 -6.64
C GLY A 259 33.07 17.61 -7.54
N SER A 260 34.34 17.29 -7.28
CA SER A 260 35.11 16.32 -8.06
C SER A 260 34.82 14.88 -7.64
N VAL A 261 34.28 14.08 -8.56
CA VAL A 261 33.96 12.66 -8.38
C VAL A 261 34.95 11.81 -9.17
N SER A 262 35.49 10.77 -8.54
CA SER A 262 36.44 9.83 -9.15
C SER A 262 35.92 8.38 -9.08
N SER A 263 36.80 7.39 -8.99
CA SER A 263 36.44 5.97 -9.02
C SER A 263 35.67 5.47 -7.79
N SER A 264 35.59 6.24 -6.70
CA SER A 264 34.76 5.93 -5.53
C SER A 264 33.46 6.72 -5.58
N ALA A 265 32.34 6.07 -5.24
CA ALA A 265 31.05 6.74 -5.16
C ALA A 265 31.09 7.90 -4.15
N SER A 266 30.49 9.03 -4.52
CA SER A 266 30.34 10.18 -3.64
C SER A 266 29.48 9.85 -2.43
N LYS A 267 29.58 10.68 -1.38
CA LYS A 267 28.52 10.69 -0.36
C LYS A 267 27.19 11.05 -1.02
N PRO A 268 26.06 10.44 -0.61
CA PRO A 268 24.76 10.77 -1.18
C PRO A 268 24.36 12.21 -0.85
N VAL A 269 23.86 12.94 -1.85
CA VAL A 269 23.07 14.15 -1.65
C VAL A 269 21.64 13.71 -1.32
N VAL A 270 21.08 14.20 -0.22
CA VAL A 270 19.80 13.73 0.32
C VAL A 270 18.73 14.81 0.20
N PHE A 271 17.58 14.44 -0.33
CA PHE A 271 16.37 15.24 -0.41
C PHE A 271 15.25 14.53 0.34
N ALA A 272 14.39 15.28 1.01
CA ALA A 272 13.17 14.79 1.64
C ALA A 272 11.96 15.42 0.94
N VAL A 273 10.96 14.60 0.63
CA VAL A 273 9.66 15.04 0.08
C VAL A 273 8.53 14.53 0.96
N GLY A 274 7.43 15.27 1.04
CA GLY A 274 6.24 14.77 1.71
C GLY A 274 5.08 15.75 1.76
N ASN A 275 3.97 15.31 2.35
CA ASN A 275 2.79 16.12 2.59
C ASN A 275 2.44 16.05 4.08
N ALA A 276 2.37 17.19 4.77
CA ALA A 276 2.05 17.22 6.19
C ALA A 276 0.88 18.17 6.46
N ARG A 277 0.02 17.77 7.40
CA ARG A 277 -1.20 18.50 7.78
C ARG A 277 -1.55 18.26 9.25
N ASP A 278 -2.22 19.23 9.85
CA ASP A 278 -2.82 19.14 11.18
C ASP A 278 -4.11 19.98 11.19
N PRO A 279 -5.27 19.44 11.60
CA PRO A 279 -5.53 18.03 11.99
C PRO A 279 -5.33 17.04 10.83
N ALA A 280 -5.26 15.73 11.09
CA ALA A 280 -5.10 14.69 10.07
C ALA A 280 -6.42 13.98 9.74
N ILE A 281 -7.21 13.64 10.78
CA ILE A 281 -8.47 12.88 10.66
C ILE A 281 -9.55 13.57 11.49
N GLN A 282 -10.80 13.55 11.01
CA GLN A 282 -11.97 13.87 11.83
C GLN A 282 -12.63 12.56 12.27
N TYR A 283 -12.70 12.29 13.57
CA TYR A 283 -13.18 11.03 14.14
C TYR A 283 -14.38 11.25 15.06
N ILE A 284 -15.46 10.49 14.86
CA ILE A 284 -16.59 10.48 15.79
C ILE A 284 -16.25 9.74 17.09
N THR A 285 -16.61 10.33 18.22
CA THR A 285 -16.46 9.74 19.55
C THR A 285 -17.81 9.65 20.25
N ALA A 286 -17.85 9.01 21.42
CA ALA A 286 -19.08 8.80 22.18
C ALA A 286 -19.89 10.08 22.41
N GLY A 287 -21.21 9.99 22.23
CA GLY A 287 -22.14 11.12 22.28
C GLY A 287 -22.21 11.92 20.98
N GLY A 288 -21.63 11.44 19.87
CA GLY A 288 -21.63 12.07 18.56
C GLY A 288 -20.64 13.23 18.43
N VAL A 289 -19.63 13.28 19.29
CA VAL A 289 -18.65 14.37 19.32
C VAL A 289 -17.58 14.13 18.27
N LEU A 290 -17.36 15.09 17.37
CA LEU A 290 -16.31 15.03 16.36
C LEU A 290 -14.97 15.51 16.97
N GLN A 291 -14.02 14.60 17.08
CA GLN A 291 -12.66 14.84 17.52
C GLN A 291 -11.75 15.03 16.31
N GLU A 292 -11.01 16.13 16.29
CA GLU A 292 -9.89 16.31 15.38
C GLU A 292 -8.67 15.57 15.91
N ARG A 293 -8.16 14.62 15.14
CA ARG A 293 -6.98 13.83 15.48
C ARG A 293 -5.79 14.27 14.67
N SER A 294 -4.62 14.30 15.30
CA SER A 294 -3.36 14.75 14.72
C SER A 294 -2.47 13.55 14.40
N SER A 295 -1.59 13.65 13.39
CA SER A 295 -0.62 12.59 13.12
C SER A 295 0.33 12.37 14.32
N TYR A 296 0.71 11.13 14.61
CA TYR A 296 1.41 10.77 15.84
C TYR A 296 2.76 11.48 16.01
N PHE A 297 3.44 11.87 14.93
CA PHE A 297 4.77 12.50 15.00
C PHE A 297 4.76 13.82 15.79
N TRP A 298 3.62 14.50 15.86
CA TRP A 298 3.44 15.72 16.64
C TRP A 298 3.71 15.55 18.14
N THR A 299 3.69 14.32 18.66
CA THR A 299 4.11 14.01 20.04
C THR A 299 5.58 14.34 20.32
N SER A 300 6.42 14.43 19.29
CA SER A 300 7.87 14.65 19.42
C SER A 300 8.37 15.93 18.75
N TYR A 301 7.55 16.58 17.92
CA TYR A 301 7.96 17.74 17.14
C TYR A 301 6.97 18.89 17.32
N SER A 302 7.49 20.10 17.53
CA SER A 302 6.67 21.31 17.69
C SER A 302 6.31 21.99 16.38
N SER A 303 6.99 21.62 15.29
CA SER A 303 6.76 22.16 13.94
C SER A 303 7.18 21.16 12.87
N VAL A 304 6.59 21.27 11.68
CA VAL A 304 7.04 20.49 10.51
C VAL A 304 8.51 20.77 10.18
N ALA A 305 8.97 22.01 10.35
CA ALA A 305 10.38 22.35 10.13
C ALA A 305 11.33 21.55 11.03
N SER A 306 11.01 21.42 12.33
CA SER A 306 11.80 20.60 13.25
C SER A 306 11.75 19.10 12.90
N ALA A 307 10.59 18.60 12.47
CA ALA A 307 10.44 17.22 12.02
C ALA A 307 11.26 16.94 10.75
N LEU A 308 11.24 17.84 9.77
CA LEU A 308 12.03 17.74 8.53
C LEU A 308 13.53 17.82 8.79
N SER A 309 13.98 18.71 9.70
CA SER A 309 15.39 18.80 10.07
C SER A 309 15.88 17.49 10.70
N ALA A 310 15.10 16.93 11.64
CA ALA A 310 15.38 15.63 12.23
C ALA A 310 15.37 14.49 11.20
N PHE A 311 14.39 14.49 10.28
CA PHE A 311 14.28 13.49 9.21
C PHE A 311 15.49 13.55 8.28
N VAL A 312 15.83 14.72 7.72
CA VAL A 312 17.01 14.89 6.85
C VAL A 312 18.29 14.44 7.57
N GLY A 313 18.44 14.77 8.86
CA GLY A 313 19.60 14.36 9.67
C GLY A 313 19.66 12.86 9.98
N ASP A 314 18.53 12.15 10.02
CA ASP A 314 18.43 10.73 10.35
C ASP A 314 18.70 9.80 9.15
N TYR A 315 18.87 10.33 7.93
CA TYR A 315 18.99 9.54 6.69
C TYR A 315 19.90 8.30 6.79
N SER A 316 21.14 8.44 7.28
CA SER A 316 22.07 7.30 7.37
C SER A 316 21.59 6.20 8.34
N ALA A 317 20.95 6.60 9.44
CA ALA A 317 20.36 5.66 10.38
C ALA A 317 19.07 5.05 9.82
N ALA A 318 18.25 5.83 9.09
CA ALA A 318 17.08 5.34 8.37
C ALA A 318 17.45 4.27 7.32
N VAL A 319 18.50 4.48 6.53
CA VAL A 319 19.02 3.47 5.57
C VAL A 319 19.46 2.20 6.29
N THR A 320 20.09 2.32 7.46
CA THR A 320 20.54 1.16 8.25
C THR A 320 19.34 0.35 8.77
N ARG A 321 18.30 1.04 9.29
CA ARG A 321 17.07 0.39 9.77
C ARG A 321 16.29 -0.24 8.60
N ALA A 322 16.15 0.49 7.48
CA ALA A 322 15.53 0.02 6.26
C ALA A 322 16.20 -1.26 5.73
N LYS A 323 17.54 -1.26 5.60
CA LYS A 323 18.27 -2.46 5.19
C LYS A 323 18.05 -3.64 6.15
N THR A 324 18.08 -3.39 7.45
CA THR A 324 17.84 -4.45 8.46
C THR A 324 16.44 -5.05 8.32
N PHE A 325 15.44 -4.21 8.06
CA PHE A 325 14.06 -4.65 7.83
C PHE A 325 13.93 -5.40 6.49
N ASP A 326 14.45 -4.84 5.40
CA ASP A 326 14.45 -5.45 4.07
C ASP A 326 15.13 -6.84 4.08
N ASP A 327 16.30 -6.96 4.72
CA ASP A 327 17.04 -8.21 4.85
C ASP A 327 16.21 -9.27 5.60
N LYS A 328 15.47 -8.86 6.64
CA LYS A 328 14.59 -9.77 7.39
C LYS A 328 13.44 -10.24 6.52
N VAL A 329 12.73 -9.32 5.87
CA VAL A 329 11.57 -9.64 5.03
C VAL A 329 11.99 -10.58 3.90
N HIS A 330 13.07 -10.23 3.18
CA HIS A 330 13.60 -11.05 2.10
C HIS A 330 14.01 -12.43 2.59
N LYS A 331 14.77 -12.52 3.69
CA LYS A 331 15.19 -13.80 4.28
C LYS A 331 14.02 -14.70 4.65
N ASP A 332 12.96 -14.14 5.23
CA ASP A 332 11.80 -14.92 5.63
C ASP A 332 10.98 -15.37 4.42
N ALA A 333 10.71 -14.48 3.46
CA ALA A 333 9.95 -14.81 2.26
C ALA A 333 10.68 -15.77 1.32
N SER A 334 12.01 -15.67 1.21
CA SER A 334 12.81 -16.59 0.37
C SER A 334 12.88 -18.03 0.89
N LYS A 335 12.42 -18.31 2.10
CA LYS A 335 12.24 -19.69 2.58
C LYS A 335 11.08 -20.40 1.86
N ILE A 336 10.15 -19.63 1.30
CA ILE A 336 8.99 -20.15 0.56
C ILE A 336 9.38 -20.26 -0.91
N SER A 337 9.67 -19.13 -1.55
CA SER A 337 10.24 -19.11 -2.91
C SER A 337 10.84 -17.74 -3.24
N SER A 338 11.64 -17.67 -4.32
CA SER A 338 12.12 -16.40 -4.87
C SER A 338 10.99 -15.52 -5.37
N ASP A 339 9.98 -16.14 -6.00
CA ASP A 339 8.81 -15.46 -6.56
C ASP A 339 8.02 -14.78 -5.44
N TYR A 340 7.77 -15.52 -4.35
CA TYR A 340 7.11 -14.99 -3.17
C TYR A 340 7.86 -13.81 -2.56
N ALA A 341 9.19 -13.91 -2.44
CA ALA A 341 10.03 -12.82 -1.95
C ALA A 341 9.94 -11.57 -2.83
N GLY A 342 9.79 -11.72 -4.15
CA GLY A 342 9.59 -10.61 -5.08
C GLY A 342 8.24 -9.91 -4.87
N ILE A 343 7.16 -10.67 -4.71
CA ILE A 343 5.81 -10.14 -4.46
C ILE A 343 5.78 -9.35 -3.15
N VAL A 344 6.31 -9.94 -2.06
CA VAL A 344 6.32 -9.30 -0.73
C VAL A 344 7.18 -8.02 -0.75
N ALA A 345 8.29 -8.01 -1.49
CA ALA A 345 9.12 -6.82 -1.65
C ALA A 345 8.38 -5.64 -2.30
N LEU A 346 7.48 -5.90 -3.26
CA LEU A 346 6.71 -4.84 -3.92
C LEU A 346 5.54 -4.31 -3.06
N SER A 347 5.02 -5.13 -2.14
CA SER A 347 3.71 -4.92 -1.52
C SER A 347 3.73 -4.05 -0.27
N LEU A 348 4.79 -4.13 0.54
CA LEU A 348 4.79 -3.54 1.88
C LEU A 348 4.65 -2.01 1.90
N ARG A 349 5.35 -1.30 1.02
CA ARG A 349 5.20 0.17 0.90
C ARG A 349 3.77 0.58 0.54
N GLN A 350 3.11 -0.18 -0.33
CA GLN A 350 1.73 0.06 -0.73
C GLN A 350 0.76 -0.15 0.43
N ALA A 351 0.87 -1.27 1.14
CA ALA A 351 0.02 -1.58 2.29
C ALA A 351 0.12 -0.51 3.39
N PHE A 352 1.35 -0.12 3.76
CA PHE A 352 1.56 0.96 4.74
C PHE A 352 1.17 2.34 4.20
N GLY A 353 1.33 2.56 2.90
CA GLY A 353 1.00 3.79 2.20
C GLY A 353 -0.48 4.17 2.27
N ALA A 354 -1.37 3.26 2.65
CA ALA A 354 -2.79 3.58 2.83
C ALA A 354 -3.15 4.03 4.25
N THR A 355 -2.19 4.17 5.16
CA THR A 355 -2.46 4.30 6.60
C THR A 355 -1.84 5.53 7.26
N GLU A 356 -2.47 6.02 8.33
CA GLU A 356 -1.95 7.09 9.17
C GLU A 356 -2.16 6.78 10.66
N LEU A 357 -1.07 6.85 11.44
CA LEU A 357 -1.09 6.78 12.90
C LEU A 357 -1.42 8.15 13.48
N THR A 358 -2.36 8.20 14.41
CA THR A 358 -2.90 9.44 14.96
C THR A 358 -2.98 9.43 16.49
N VAL A 359 -3.01 10.62 17.06
CA VAL A 359 -3.19 10.90 18.49
C VAL A 359 -4.29 11.93 18.69
N SER A 360 -4.99 11.86 19.83
CA SER A 360 -5.85 12.96 20.23
C SER A 360 -5.06 14.15 20.76
N LYS A 361 -5.68 15.32 20.66
CA LYS A 361 -5.15 16.60 21.15
C LYS A 361 -6.02 17.09 22.30
N THR A 362 -5.39 17.36 23.43
CA THR A 362 -6.02 17.92 24.64
C THR A 362 -5.52 19.34 24.88
N SER A 363 -6.10 20.05 25.85
CA SER A 363 -5.58 21.36 26.28
C SER A 363 -4.14 21.30 26.81
N SER A 364 -3.69 20.12 27.29
CA SER A 364 -2.32 19.85 27.75
C SER A 364 -1.35 19.39 26.65
N GLY A 365 -1.79 19.27 25.40
CA GLY A 365 -0.99 18.79 24.28
C GLY A 365 -1.46 17.43 23.74
N TYR A 366 -0.58 16.75 23.01
CA TYR A 366 -0.87 15.47 22.36
C TYR A 366 -0.89 14.32 23.38
N ASN A 367 -1.97 13.53 23.35
CA ASN A 367 -2.08 12.34 24.19
C ASN A 367 -1.44 11.14 23.49
N ALA A 368 -0.15 10.90 23.76
CA ALA A 368 0.61 9.82 23.12
C ALA A 368 0.12 8.40 23.47
N SER A 369 -0.79 8.25 24.46
CA SER A 369 -1.38 6.95 24.82
C SER A 369 -2.69 6.65 24.07
N ASP A 370 -3.34 7.66 23.52
CA ASP A 370 -4.55 7.52 22.70
C ASP A 370 -4.13 7.39 21.24
N VAL A 371 -3.71 6.18 20.86
CA VAL A 371 -3.21 5.87 19.52
C VAL A 371 -4.29 5.17 18.72
N LEU A 372 -4.64 5.75 17.58
CA LEU A 372 -5.53 5.15 16.59
C LEU A 372 -4.85 5.16 15.23
N MET A 373 -5.10 4.15 14.41
CA MET A 373 -4.59 4.07 13.04
C MET A 373 -5.76 4.03 12.06
N PHE A 374 -5.71 4.92 11.07
CA PHE A 374 -6.76 5.03 10.05
C PHE A 374 -6.25 4.53 8.71
N MET A 375 -7.07 3.78 7.99
CA MET A 375 -6.77 3.27 6.65
C MET A 375 -7.72 3.91 5.64
N LYS A 376 -7.19 4.41 4.52
CA LYS A 376 -7.99 4.79 3.35
C LYS A 376 -8.23 3.57 2.49
N GLU A 377 -9.48 3.33 2.10
CA GLU A 377 -9.79 2.41 1.02
C GLU A 377 -9.45 3.04 -0.33
N ILE A 378 -8.16 3.01 -0.67
CA ILE A 378 -7.64 3.55 -1.93
C ILE A 378 -8.26 2.79 -3.11
N SER A 379 -8.63 3.50 -4.18
CA SER A 379 -9.06 2.94 -5.47
C SER A 379 -10.36 2.10 -5.49
N SER A 380 -11.20 2.25 -4.46
CA SER A 380 -12.62 1.88 -4.48
C SER A 380 -13.45 3.15 -4.26
N ASP A 381 -14.26 3.22 -3.19
CA ASP A 381 -15.13 4.35 -2.86
C ASP A 381 -14.51 5.34 -1.85
N GLY A 382 -13.29 5.06 -1.36
CA GLY A 382 -12.56 5.99 -0.48
C GLY A 382 -13.00 5.98 0.98
N ASN A 383 -13.71 4.92 1.41
CA ASN A 383 -14.15 4.71 2.79
C ASN A 383 -12.97 4.64 3.78
N MET A 384 -13.31 4.76 5.06
CA MET A 384 -12.33 4.77 6.15
C MET A 384 -12.39 3.51 6.99
N ASN A 385 -11.25 2.86 7.22
CA ASN A 385 -11.16 1.65 8.04
C ASN A 385 -12.20 0.58 7.65
N THR A 386 -12.45 0.41 6.34
CA THR A 386 -13.30 -0.64 5.80
C THR A 386 -12.80 -2.01 6.27
N VAL A 387 -13.63 -2.77 6.97
CA VAL A 387 -13.22 -3.97 7.71
C VAL A 387 -12.78 -5.07 6.74
N ASP A 388 -13.50 -5.27 5.66
CA ASP A 388 -13.18 -6.22 4.59
C ASP A 388 -11.96 -5.82 3.73
N VAL A 389 -11.47 -4.58 3.86
CA VAL A 389 -10.18 -4.13 3.31
C VAL A 389 -9.05 -4.30 4.32
N ILE A 390 -9.32 -4.06 5.60
CA ILE A 390 -8.35 -4.33 6.68
C ILE A 390 -8.05 -5.83 6.74
N PHE A 391 -9.05 -6.70 6.57
CA PHE A 391 -8.88 -8.16 6.64
C PHE A 391 -7.81 -8.74 5.69
N PRO A 392 -7.86 -8.50 4.36
CA PRO A 392 -6.79 -8.90 3.45
C PRO A 392 -5.48 -8.15 3.72
N ALA A 393 -5.52 -6.89 4.16
CA ALA A 393 -4.28 -6.16 4.48
C ALA A 393 -3.61 -6.63 5.80
N TYR A 394 -4.36 -7.30 6.67
CA TYR A 394 -4.00 -7.61 8.05
C TYR A 394 -2.68 -8.38 8.23
N PRO A 395 -2.34 -9.37 7.36
CA PRO A 395 -1.08 -10.12 7.49
C PRO A 395 0.17 -9.23 7.47
N ALA A 396 0.15 -8.13 6.71
CA ALA A 396 1.27 -7.20 6.69
C ALA A 396 1.52 -6.57 8.06
N PHE A 397 0.45 -6.14 8.75
CA PHE A 397 0.56 -5.54 10.08
C PHE A 397 0.88 -6.60 11.14
N LEU A 398 0.27 -7.78 11.07
CA LEU A 398 0.52 -8.88 12.00
C LEU A 398 1.98 -9.39 11.92
N TYR A 399 2.56 -9.45 10.72
CA TYR A 399 3.97 -9.82 10.53
C TYR A 399 4.94 -8.73 11.01
N THR A 400 4.67 -7.46 10.69
CA THR A 400 5.61 -6.37 10.93
C THR A 400 5.59 -5.85 12.36
N ASN A 401 4.41 -5.47 12.86
CA ASN A 401 4.15 -5.11 14.25
C ASN A 401 2.65 -5.28 14.56
N PRO A 402 2.26 -6.32 15.32
CA PRO A 402 0.87 -6.57 15.70
C PRO A 402 0.16 -5.39 16.40
N GLU A 403 0.87 -4.45 17.02
CA GLU A 403 0.22 -3.27 17.60
C GLU A 403 -0.45 -2.39 16.54
N PHE A 404 0.07 -2.33 15.31
CA PHE A 404 -0.60 -1.64 14.20
C PHE A 404 -1.92 -2.31 13.84
N ALA A 405 -1.95 -3.64 13.84
CA ALA A 405 -3.16 -4.42 13.63
C ALA A 405 -4.23 -4.06 14.68
N LYS A 406 -3.86 -3.97 15.97
CA LYS A 406 -4.75 -3.45 17.02
C LYS A 406 -5.22 -2.03 16.76
N TYR A 407 -4.31 -1.10 16.44
CA TYR A 407 -4.67 0.30 16.22
C TYR A 407 -5.59 0.52 15.02
N LEU A 408 -5.57 -0.37 14.02
CA LEU A 408 -6.48 -0.40 12.87
C LEU A 408 -7.92 -0.75 13.29
N LEU A 409 -8.07 -1.65 14.27
CA LEU A 409 -9.37 -2.13 14.76
C LEU A 409 -9.99 -1.21 15.80
N LEU A 410 -9.18 -0.45 16.55
CA LEU A 410 -9.67 0.40 17.64
C LEU A 410 -10.72 1.44 17.20
N PRO A 411 -10.61 2.16 16.07
CA PRO A 411 -11.64 3.10 15.64
C PRO A 411 -13.04 2.48 15.54
N LEU A 412 -13.11 1.25 14.99
CA LEU A 412 -14.34 0.47 14.81
C LEU A 412 -14.89 0.00 16.16
N PHE A 413 -14.03 -0.56 17.00
CA PHE A 413 -14.40 -1.01 18.34
C PHE A 413 -14.91 0.13 19.23
N GLU A 414 -14.17 1.23 19.31
CA GLU A 414 -14.53 2.39 20.13
C GLU A 414 -15.84 3.03 19.66
N TYR A 415 -16.03 3.12 18.34
CA TYR A 415 -17.27 3.63 17.76
C TYR A 415 -18.47 2.74 18.07
N GLN A 416 -18.42 1.42 17.80
CA GLN A 416 -19.55 0.55 18.09
C GLN A 416 -19.81 0.40 19.59
N ALA A 417 -18.76 0.39 20.42
CA ALA A 417 -18.88 0.33 21.88
C ALA A 417 -19.54 1.58 22.48
N SER A 418 -19.54 2.70 21.75
CA SER A 418 -20.25 3.91 22.16
C SER A 418 -21.78 3.78 22.12
N GLY A 419 -22.31 2.74 21.46
CA GLY A 419 -23.75 2.51 21.30
C GLY A 419 -24.41 3.36 20.20
N GLN A 420 -23.61 4.04 19.38
CA GLN A 420 -24.10 4.91 18.30
C GLN A 420 -24.51 4.17 17.05
N TYR A 421 -23.94 2.99 16.81
CA TYR A 421 -24.30 2.15 15.67
C TYR A 421 -25.52 1.28 16.03
N PRO A 422 -26.63 1.36 15.26
CA PRO A 422 -27.89 0.72 15.66
C PRO A 422 -27.98 -0.77 15.31
N ASN A 423 -27.16 -1.27 14.39
CA ASN A 423 -27.24 -2.66 13.95
C ASN A 423 -26.49 -3.61 14.90
N LYS A 424 -26.86 -4.89 14.87
CA LYS A 424 -26.32 -5.91 15.78
C LYS A 424 -25.01 -6.56 15.29
N TRP A 425 -24.65 -6.36 14.04
CA TRP A 425 -23.43 -6.88 13.41
C TRP A 425 -22.27 -5.86 13.50
N ALA A 426 -21.08 -6.25 13.07
CA ALA A 426 -19.94 -5.33 12.95
C ALA A 426 -20.19 -4.31 11.84
N VAL A 427 -19.84 -3.04 12.08
CA VAL A 427 -19.95 -1.98 11.07
C VAL A 427 -18.95 -2.25 9.94
N HIS A 428 -19.34 -1.97 8.71
CA HIS A 428 -18.47 -2.11 7.53
C HIS A 428 -17.28 -1.15 7.56
N ASP A 429 -17.53 0.14 7.79
CA ASP A 429 -16.50 1.17 7.75
C ASP A 429 -16.80 2.31 8.74
N MET A 430 -15.84 3.21 8.90
CA MET A 430 -15.94 4.36 9.78
C MET A 430 -16.42 5.64 9.10
N GLY A 431 -16.72 5.64 7.80
CA GLY A 431 -17.26 6.77 7.08
C GLY A 431 -16.99 6.72 5.58
N ALA A 432 -17.92 7.30 4.81
CA ALA A 432 -17.99 7.22 3.35
C ALA A 432 -16.90 8.01 2.58
N SER A 433 -15.97 8.67 3.27
CA SER A 433 -14.90 9.43 2.61
C SER A 433 -13.73 9.72 3.54
N TYR A 434 -12.52 9.35 3.14
CA TYR A 434 -11.29 9.76 3.80
C TYR A 434 -11.09 11.30 3.66
N PRO A 435 -10.62 12.02 4.71
CA PRO A 435 -10.20 11.59 6.04
C PRO A 435 -11.27 11.81 7.14
N LYS A 436 -12.56 11.57 6.84
CA LYS A 436 -13.69 11.76 7.79
C LYS A 436 -14.27 10.42 8.27
N ALA A 437 -13.89 10.02 9.49
CA ALA A 437 -14.39 8.84 10.18
C ALA A 437 -15.62 9.23 11.02
N LEU A 438 -16.75 9.52 10.35
CA LEU A 438 -17.97 10.06 10.96
C LEU A 438 -18.91 9.00 11.53
N GLY A 439 -18.67 7.72 11.25
CA GLY A 439 -19.56 6.62 11.60
C GLY A 439 -20.89 6.64 10.84
N HIS A 440 -21.72 5.65 11.17
CA HIS A 440 -23.01 5.37 10.55
C HIS A 440 -24.11 5.30 11.62
N ASN A 441 -24.37 6.41 12.30
CA ASN A 441 -25.37 6.47 13.37
C ASN A 441 -26.80 6.17 12.87
N ASP A 442 -27.02 6.26 11.55
CA ASP A 442 -28.25 5.90 10.87
C ASP A 442 -28.35 4.41 10.53
N GLY A 443 -27.27 3.63 10.75
CA GLY A 443 -27.17 2.21 10.44
C GLY A 443 -27.12 1.89 8.96
N LYS A 444 -26.72 2.85 8.11
CA LYS A 444 -26.71 2.72 6.64
C LYS A 444 -25.30 2.62 6.06
N ASP A 445 -24.41 1.97 6.80
CA ASP A 445 -23.17 1.46 6.21
C ASP A 445 -23.48 0.42 5.13
N GLU A 446 -22.46 0.03 4.37
CA GLU A 446 -22.61 -0.98 3.34
C GLU A 446 -22.96 -2.36 3.97
N PRO A 447 -24.04 -3.03 3.53
CA PRO A 447 -24.56 -4.19 4.23
C PRO A 447 -23.75 -5.46 3.95
N MET A 448 -22.67 -5.65 4.71
CA MET A 448 -21.81 -6.85 4.74
C MET A 448 -21.81 -7.56 6.11
N PRO A 449 -22.96 -7.81 6.75
CA PRO A 449 -23.02 -8.10 8.17
C PRO A 449 -22.31 -9.40 8.61
N LEU A 450 -22.37 -10.46 7.79
CA LEU A 450 -21.70 -11.74 8.10
C LEU A 450 -20.19 -11.62 7.87
N GLU A 451 -19.80 -11.06 6.73
CA GLU A 451 -18.41 -10.81 6.34
C GLU A 451 -17.67 -10.04 7.45
N GLU A 452 -18.23 -8.91 7.89
CA GLU A 452 -17.55 -8.01 8.82
C GLU A 452 -17.53 -8.53 10.25
N SER A 453 -18.60 -9.19 10.68
CA SER A 453 -18.64 -9.84 11.99
C SER A 453 -17.59 -10.96 12.08
N GLY A 454 -17.44 -11.75 11.01
CA GLY A 454 -16.41 -12.80 10.93
C GLY A 454 -15.00 -12.21 10.88
N ASN A 455 -14.77 -11.20 10.05
CA ASN A 455 -13.50 -10.48 9.93
C ASN A 455 -13.03 -9.95 11.29
N MET A 456 -13.89 -9.24 12.02
CA MET A 456 -13.54 -8.64 13.31
C MET A 456 -13.16 -9.70 14.36
N LEU A 457 -13.90 -10.81 14.46
CA LEU A 457 -13.60 -11.90 15.39
C LEU A 457 -12.26 -12.56 15.07
N ILE A 458 -12.03 -12.89 13.80
CA ILE A 458 -10.79 -13.53 13.33
C ILE A 458 -9.58 -12.64 13.59
N MET A 459 -9.63 -11.37 13.17
CA MET A 459 -8.52 -10.43 13.33
C MET A 459 -8.20 -10.16 14.81
N THR A 460 -9.23 -10.03 15.64
CA THR A 460 -9.08 -9.77 17.09
C THR A 460 -8.40 -10.93 17.80
N LEU A 461 -8.80 -12.17 17.49
CA LEU A 461 -8.15 -13.33 18.05
C LEU A 461 -6.72 -13.50 17.52
N ALA A 462 -6.49 -13.28 16.22
CA ALA A 462 -5.15 -13.38 15.63
C ALA A 462 -4.17 -12.41 16.32
N TYR A 463 -4.58 -11.16 16.58
CA TYR A 463 -3.80 -10.21 17.39
C TYR A 463 -3.53 -10.75 18.80
N THR A 464 -4.57 -11.24 19.47
CA THR A 464 -4.50 -11.73 20.84
C THR A 464 -3.54 -12.92 20.97
N GLN A 465 -3.62 -13.89 20.06
CA GLN A 465 -2.72 -15.04 20.02
C GLN A 465 -1.27 -14.63 19.73
N LYS A 466 -1.07 -13.70 18.77
CA LYS A 466 0.27 -13.26 18.37
C LYS A 466 1.00 -12.49 19.47
N THR A 467 0.27 -11.71 20.27
CA THR A 467 0.86 -10.82 21.29
C THR A 467 0.73 -11.34 22.71
N GLY A 468 -0.21 -12.24 22.97
CA GLY A 468 -0.66 -12.59 24.32
C GLY A 468 -1.46 -11.48 25.01
N ASN A 469 -1.71 -10.34 24.35
CA ASN A 469 -2.44 -9.22 24.92
C ASN A 469 -3.95 -9.44 24.83
N LYS A 470 -4.60 -9.54 26.00
CA LYS A 470 -6.05 -9.77 26.13
C LYS A 470 -6.89 -8.49 26.21
N ASP A 471 -6.30 -7.31 26.06
CA ASP A 471 -6.99 -6.02 26.26
C ASP A 471 -8.24 -5.88 25.39
N LEU A 472 -8.14 -6.18 24.08
CA LEU A 472 -9.26 -6.05 23.14
C LEU A 472 -10.40 -7.00 23.52
N ILE A 473 -10.09 -8.27 23.73
CA ILE A 473 -11.09 -9.29 24.05
C ILE A 473 -11.71 -9.08 25.43
N THR A 474 -10.99 -8.48 26.37
CA THR A 474 -11.52 -8.16 27.71
C THR A 474 -12.43 -6.94 27.66
N ARG A 475 -11.99 -5.88 26.96
CA ARG A 475 -12.72 -4.60 26.90
C ARG A 475 -13.99 -4.69 26.06
N TYR A 476 -13.94 -5.43 24.95
CA TYR A 476 -15.01 -5.49 23.96
C TYR A 476 -15.73 -6.84 23.93
N SER A 477 -15.63 -7.66 24.99
CA SER A 477 -16.26 -8.98 25.07
C SER A 477 -17.74 -8.98 24.72
N ALA A 478 -18.50 -7.98 25.17
CA ALA A 478 -19.93 -7.86 24.88
C ALA A 478 -20.22 -7.63 23.39
N LEU A 479 -19.39 -6.86 22.68
CA LEU A 479 -19.53 -6.67 21.24
C LEU A 479 -19.20 -7.94 20.47
N LEU A 480 -18.09 -8.60 20.84
CA LEU A 480 -17.65 -9.84 20.23
C LEU A 480 -18.71 -10.94 20.39
N ASP A 481 -19.29 -11.06 21.58
CA ASP A 481 -20.41 -11.97 21.86
C ASP A 481 -21.65 -11.62 21.01
N GLN A 482 -22.03 -10.34 20.94
CA GLN A 482 -23.16 -9.88 20.12
C GLN A 482 -22.99 -10.23 18.63
N TRP A 483 -21.81 -9.96 18.06
CA TRP A 483 -21.50 -10.29 16.67
C TRP A 483 -21.51 -11.82 16.46
N THR A 484 -21.04 -12.58 17.44
CA THR A 484 -21.07 -14.05 17.38
C THR A 484 -22.50 -14.57 17.40
N GLN A 485 -23.39 -14.02 18.22
CA GLN A 485 -24.80 -14.40 18.22
C GLN A 485 -25.45 -14.16 16.85
N PHE A 486 -25.15 -13.03 16.20
CA PHE A 486 -25.57 -12.79 14.82
C PHE A 486 -25.03 -13.86 13.86
N LEU A 487 -23.74 -14.22 13.96
CA LEU A 487 -23.17 -15.29 13.13
C LEU A 487 -23.81 -16.65 13.38
N VAL A 488 -24.18 -16.98 14.62
CA VAL A 488 -24.92 -18.21 14.92
C VAL A 488 -26.24 -18.25 14.15
N ASP A 489 -26.95 -17.13 14.02
CA ASP A 489 -28.23 -17.11 13.31
C ASP A 489 -28.06 -17.17 11.77
N GLU A 490 -26.97 -16.62 11.23
CA GLU A 490 -26.87 -16.30 9.79
C GLU A 490 -25.73 -17.04 9.04
N ALA A 491 -24.73 -17.60 9.72
CA ALA A 491 -23.51 -18.07 9.06
C ALA A 491 -23.68 -19.37 8.26
N LEU A 492 -24.50 -20.31 8.75
CA LEU A 492 -24.63 -21.62 8.12
C LEU A 492 -25.36 -21.55 6.77
N ILE A 493 -26.35 -20.65 6.64
CA ILE A 493 -27.13 -20.44 5.42
C ILE A 493 -27.10 -18.93 5.11
N PRO A 494 -26.02 -18.42 4.48
CA PRO A 494 -25.90 -16.99 4.22
C PRO A 494 -27.05 -16.44 3.39
N ALA A 495 -27.70 -15.39 3.89
CA ALA A 495 -28.70 -14.63 3.14
C ALA A 495 -28.10 -13.99 1.87
N SER A 496 -28.95 -13.40 1.03
CA SER A 496 -28.51 -12.61 -0.13
C SER A 496 -27.78 -11.35 0.33
N GLN A 497 -26.46 -11.42 0.40
CA GLN A 497 -25.60 -10.28 0.73
C GLN A 497 -24.38 -10.24 -0.21
N ILE A 498 -23.70 -9.10 -0.21
CA ILE A 498 -22.37 -8.98 -0.80
C ILE A 498 -21.33 -9.45 0.23
N SER A 499 -20.22 -10.00 -0.27
CA SER A 499 -19.00 -10.22 0.50
C SER A 499 -17.97 -9.16 0.06
N THR A 500 -16.74 -9.26 0.54
CA THR A 500 -15.60 -8.46 0.05
C THR A 500 -15.33 -8.57 -1.46
N ASP A 501 -15.96 -9.56 -2.13
CA ASP A 501 -15.97 -9.70 -3.59
C ASP A 501 -17.23 -9.01 -4.18
N ASP A 502 -17.55 -7.83 -3.67
CA ASP A 502 -18.73 -7.02 -4.01
C ASP A 502 -18.84 -6.71 -5.51
N PHE A 503 -17.69 -6.53 -6.18
CA PHE A 503 -17.55 -6.36 -7.63
C PHE A 503 -18.04 -7.56 -8.44
N ALA A 504 -18.21 -8.74 -7.82
CA ALA A 504 -18.82 -9.92 -8.42
C ALA A 504 -20.34 -10.03 -8.15
N GLY A 505 -20.88 -9.13 -7.32
CA GLY A 505 -22.29 -9.04 -6.97
C GLY A 505 -22.73 -9.95 -5.82
N SER A 506 -23.90 -9.66 -5.26
CA SER A 506 -24.49 -10.40 -4.14
C SER A 506 -24.81 -11.86 -4.48
N LEU A 507 -24.69 -12.76 -3.51
CA LEU A 507 -24.97 -14.17 -3.70
C LEU A 507 -25.62 -14.79 -2.45
N VAL A 508 -26.71 -15.55 -2.66
CA VAL A 508 -27.31 -16.38 -1.61
C VAL A 508 -26.51 -17.65 -1.39
N ASN A 509 -26.49 -18.16 -0.16
CA ASN A 509 -25.90 -19.46 0.17
C ASN A 509 -24.42 -19.57 -0.26
N GLN A 510 -23.67 -18.46 -0.15
CA GLN A 510 -22.29 -18.40 -0.61
C GLN A 510 -21.38 -19.24 0.28
N THR A 511 -20.78 -20.28 -0.31
CA THR A 511 -19.99 -21.28 0.42
C THR A 511 -18.81 -20.68 1.17
N ASN A 512 -18.03 -19.82 0.50
CA ASN A 512 -16.83 -19.22 1.08
C ASN A 512 -17.16 -18.18 2.18
N LEU A 513 -18.33 -17.53 2.10
CA LEU A 513 -18.79 -16.61 3.14
C LEU A 513 -19.21 -17.37 4.41
N ALA A 514 -19.89 -18.50 4.26
CA ALA A 514 -20.21 -19.37 5.40
C ALA A 514 -18.96 -19.87 6.14
N ILE A 515 -17.87 -20.20 5.42
CA ILE A 515 -16.58 -20.55 6.04
C ILE A 515 -16.12 -19.44 7.00
N LYS A 516 -16.18 -18.19 6.56
CA LYS A 516 -15.80 -17.03 7.37
C LYS A 516 -16.62 -16.92 8.66
N GLY A 517 -17.95 -17.03 8.55
CA GLY A 517 -18.83 -17.00 9.72
C GLY A 517 -18.58 -18.14 10.70
N ILE A 518 -18.39 -19.36 10.20
CA ILE A 518 -18.08 -20.55 11.01
C ILE A 518 -16.75 -20.39 11.76
N ILE A 519 -15.71 -19.89 11.09
CA ILE A 519 -14.42 -19.60 11.73
C ILE A 519 -14.57 -18.47 12.76
N GLY A 520 -15.39 -17.45 12.47
CA GLY A 520 -15.72 -16.38 13.44
C GLY A 520 -16.33 -16.93 14.73
N ILE A 521 -17.29 -17.86 14.64
CA ILE A 521 -17.87 -18.54 15.80
C ILE A 521 -16.80 -19.34 16.57
N ARG A 522 -15.94 -20.08 15.87
CA ARG A 522 -14.82 -20.79 16.52
C ARG A 522 -13.82 -19.84 17.16
N ALA A 523 -13.60 -18.66 16.57
CA ALA A 523 -12.76 -17.62 17.16
C ALA A 523 -13.35 -17.10 18.47
N GLN A 524 -14.65 -16.85 18.54
CA GLN A 524 -15.29 -16.51 19.81
C GLN A 524 -15.14 -17.61 20.85
N ALA A 525 -15.27 -18.89 20.47
CA ALA A 525 -15.05 -20.00 21.39
C ALA A 525 -13.65 -19.95 22.03
N GLU A 526 -12.62 -19.59 21.27
CA GLU A 526 -11.25 -19.41 21.77
C GLU A 526 -11.12 -18.17 22.66
N ILE A 527 -11.77 -17.07 22.26
CA ILE A 527 -11.80 -15.83 23.06
C ILE A 527 -12.41 -16.11 24.44
N GLU A 528 -13.56 -16.78 24.50
CA GLU A 528 -14.20 -17.17 25.77
C GLU A 528 -13.31 -18.08 26.61
N SER A 529 -12.58 -19.03 25.98
CA SER A 529 -11.58 -19.86 26.66
C SER A 529 -10.48 -19.02 27.30
N LEU A 530 -9.92 -18.07 26.54
CA LEU A 530 -8.88 -17.15 27.02
C LEU A 530 -9.35 -16.23 28.14
N LEU A 531 -10.65 -15.94 28.22
CA LEU A 531 -11.29 -15.19 29.30
C LEU A 531 -11.70 -16.06 30.50
N GLY A 532 -11.60 -17.39 30.39
CA GLY A 532 -11.98 -18.34 31.45
C GLY A 532 -13.46 -18.73 31.47
N ASN A 533 -14.22 -18.38 30.43
CA ASN A 533 -15.65 -18.64 30.29
C ASN A 533 -15.90 -20.00 29.61
N THR A 534 -15.60 -21.08 30.33
CA THR A 534 -15.57 -22.45 29.78
C THR A 534 -16.90 -22.92 29.16
N ASN A 535 -18.04 -22.49 29.72
CA ASN A 535 -19.36 -22.89 29.21
C ASN A 535 -19.67 -22.23 27.85
N SER A 536 -19.45 -20.92 27.74
CA SER A 536 -19.62 -20.18 26.48
C SER A 536 -18.65 -20.68 25.41
N SER A 537 -17.39 -20.90 25.80
CA SER A 537 -16.37 -21.50 24.93
C SER A 537 -16.83 -22.86 24.39
N SER A 538 -17.29 -23.76 25.26
CA SER A 538 -17.77 -25.09 24.85
C SER A 538 -18.99 -24.99 23.93
N ASN A 539 -19.93 -24.10 24.22
CA ASN A 539 -21.11 -23.89 23.40
C ASN A 539 -20.76 -23.43 21.98
N TYR A 540 -19.97 -22.35 21.85
CA TYR A 540 -19.56 -21.86 20.54
C TYR A 540 -18.67 -22.85 19.79
N SER A 541 -17.81 -23.59 20.49
CA SER A 541 -17.02 -24.65 19.87
C SER A 541 -17.91 -25.75 19.29
N SER A 542 -18.94 -26.19 20.02
CA SER A 542 -19.89 -27.19 19.52
C SER A 542 -20.66 -26.68 18.31
N ILE A 543 -21.17 -25.43 18.35
CA ILE A 543 -21.89 -24.84 17.22
C ILE A 543 -20.99 -24.79 15.97
N ALA A 544 -19.75 -24.33 16.09
CA ALA A 544 -18.84 -24.26 14.96
C ALA A 544 -18.53 -25.64 14.37
N SER A 545 -18.32 -26.67 15.20
CA SER A 545 -18.10 -28.04 14.74
C SER A 545 -19.34 -28.63 14.06
N ASP A 546 -20.52 -28.48 14.65
CA ASP A 546 -21.79 -28.93 14.09
C ASP A 546 -22.09 -28.22 12.76
N TYR A 547 -21.68 -26.95 12.62
CA TYR A 547 -21.83 -26.20 11.37
C TYR A 547 -20.87 -26.68 10.31
N VAL A 548 -19.64 -27.09 10.63
CA VAL A 548 -18.74 -27.70 9.63
C VAL A 548 -19.33 -29.00 9.07
N GLU A 549 -19.96 -29.84 9.89
CA GLU A 549 -20.60 -31.06 9.41
C GLU A 549 -21.74 -30.74 8.44
N GLN A 550 -22.66 -29.85 8.82
CA GLN A 550 -23.79 -29.43 7.97
C GLN A 550 -23.33 -28.67 6.72
N TRP A 551 -22.34 -27.79 6.87
CA TRP A 551 -21.76 -27.03 5.78
C TRP A 551 -21.17 -27.96 4.71
N GLN A 552 -20.50 -29.05 5.08
CA GLN A 552 -19.99 -30.01 4.10
C GLN A 552 -21.11 -30.64 3.26
N ASP A 553 -22.24 -30.98 3.87
CA ASP A 553 -23.39 -31.56 3.17
C ASP A 553 -24.05 -30.56 2.19
N LEU A 554 -23.97 -29.26 2.50
CA LEU A 554 -24.55 -28.17 1.69
C LEU A 554 -23.59 -27.67 0.59
N ALA A 555 -22.30 -27.60 0.92
CA ALA A 555 -21.27 -26.94 0.14
C ALA A 555 -20.64 -27.85 -0.92
N LEU A 556 -20.53 -29.15 -0.65
CA LEU A 556 -19.93 -30.07 -1.61
C LEU A 556 -20.85 -30.30 -2.82
N SER A 557 -20.23 -30.44 -3.98
CA SER A 557 -20.92 -30.95 -5.17
C SER A 557 -21.53 -32.33 -4.91
N SER A 558 -22.59 -32.70 -5.62
CA SER A 558 -23.27 -34.00 -5.46
C SER A 558 -22.32 -35.21 -5.64
N ASP A 559 -21.30 -35.07 -6.49
CA ASP A 559 -20.28 -36.09 -6.72
C ASP A 559 -19.08 -36.01 -5.74
N LYS A 560 -19.11 -35.04 -4.81
CA LYS A 560 -18.12 -34.79 -3.76
C LYS A 560 -16.70 -34.58 -4.32
N THR A 561 -16.60 -33.85 -5.43
CA THR A 561 -15.31 -33.53 -6.07
C THR A 561 -14.80 -32.14 -5.72
N HIS A 562 -15.69 -31.20 -5.38
CA HIS A 562 -15.32 -29.81 -5.08
C HIS A 562 -16.38 -29.11 -4.21
N LEU A 563 -15.98 -27.96 -3.63
CA LEU A 563 -16.87 -27.00 -3.00
C LEU A 563 -17.54 -26.16 -4.10
N THR A 564 -18.87 -26.09 -4.03
CA THR A 564 -19.68 -25.23 -4.89
C THR A 564 -19.51 -23.76 -4.51
N LEU A 565 -19.69 -22.83 -5.45
CA LEU A 565 -19.67 -21.39 -5.14
C LEU A 565 -20.87 -21.00 -4.26
N SER A 566 -22.04 -21.54 -4.61
CA SER A 566 -23.30 -21.42 -3.88
C SER A 566 -23.91 -22.79 -3.67
N TYR A 567 -24.46 -23.06 -2.48
CA TYR A 567 -24.99 -24.38 -2.12
C TYR A 567 -25.95 -24.97 -3.16
N GLY A 568 -25.78 -26.26 -3.42
CA GLY A 568 -26.62 -27.03 -4.34
C GLY A 568 -26.38 -26.74 -5.83
N ASN A 569 -25.40 -25.92 -6.20
CA ASN A 569 -25.04 -25.67 -7.59
C ASN A 569 -23.75 -26.41 -7.98
N ASP A 570 -23.90 -27.68 -8.37
CA ASP A 570 -22.82 -28.59 -8.79
C ASP A 570 -21.95 -28.09 -9.96
N SER A 571 -22.44 -27.09 -10.72
CA SER A 571 -21.71 -26.52 -11.84
C SER A 571 -20.80 -25.35 -11.44
N SER A 572 -20.90 -24.89 -10.20
CA SER A 572 -20.21 -23.71 -9.70
C SER A 572 -19.04 -24.07 -8.78
N TRP A 573 -18.03 -23.21 -8.69
CA TRP A 573 -16.91 -23.33 -7.75
C TRP A 573 -16.26 -21.96 -7.54
N GLY A 574 -15.45 -21.83 -6.48
CA GLY A 574 -14.62 -20.65 -6.22
C GLY A 574 -13.40 -20.95 -5.36
N LEU A 575 -12.49 -19.98 -5.27
CA LEU A 575 -11.38 -20.03 -4.33
C LEU A 575 -11.91 -19.98 -2.90
N ALA A 576 -11.64 -21.02 -2.11
CA ALA A 576 -12.05 -21.13 -0.71
C ALA A 576 -11.09 -20.38 0.23
N TYR A 577 -10.67 -19.18 -0.16
CA TYR A 577 -9.58 -18.44 0.47
C TYR A 577 -9.82 -18.15 1.96
N ASN A 578 -11.07 -18.17 2.45
CA ASN A 578 -11.36 -17.95 3.87
C ASN A 578 -10.88 -19.10 4.78
N LEU A 579 -10.61 -20.28 4.22
CA LEU A 579 -9.97 -21.37 4.97
C LEU A 579 -8.54 -21.03 5.41
N TYR A 580 -7.90 -20.00 4.85
CA TYR A 580 -6.66 -19.45 5.40
C TYR A 580 -6.81 -19.07 6.88
N ALA A 581 -7.95 -18.54 7.30
CA ALA A 581 -8.17 -18.16 8.69
C ALA A 581 -8.18 -19.35 9.67
N ASP A 582 -8.60 -20.54 9.21
CA ASP A 582 -8.53 -21.78 10.00
C ASP A 582 -7.07 -22.18 10.26
N LYS A 583 -6.19 -22.00 9.25
CA LYS A 583 -4.75 -22.21 9.37
C LYS A 583 -4.08 -21.15 10.24
N LEU A 584 -4.39 -19.87 10.02
CA LEU A 584 -3.85 -18.73 10.77
C LEU A 584 -4.10 -18.86 12.28
N LEU A 585 -5.32 -19.27 12.66
CA LEU A 585 -5.72 -19.41 14.06
C LEU A 585 -5.41 -20.78 14.66
N GLY A 586 -4.91 -21.72 13.85
CA GLY A 586 -4.48 -23.05 14.28
C GLY A 586 -5.63 -23.95 14.78
N PHE A 587 -6.86 -23.76 14.28
CA PHE A 587 -8.02 -24.47 14.82
C PHE A 587 -8.13 -25.91 14.35
N ASN A 588 -7.71 -26.20 13.11
CA ASN A 588 -8.02 -27.46 12.43
C ASN A 588 -9.52 -27.78 12.50
N LEU A 589 -10.36 -26.76 12.32
CA LEU A 589 -11.81 -26.86 12.43
C LEU A 589 -12.39 -27.62 11.24
N PHE A 590 -11.88 -27.35 10.04
CA PHE A 590 -12.26 -28.06 8.83
C PHE A 590 -11.39 -29.31 8.65
N PRO A 591 -11.97 -30.47 8.27
CA PRO A 591 -11.19 -31.69 8.14
C PRO A 591 -10.20 -31.59 6.97
N GLN A 592 -9.02 -32.21 7.11
CA GLN A 592 -7.96 -32.20 6.09
C GLN A 592 -8.47 -32.65 4.70
N SER A 593 -9.47 -33.54 4.65
CA SER A 593 -10.10 -33.97 3.41
C SER A 593 -10.67 -32.84 2.56
N ILE A 594 -11.09 -31.71 3.15
CA ILE A 594 -11.58 -30.53 2.41
C ILE A 594 -10.43 -29.81 1.70
N TYR A 595 -9.30 -29.66 2.37
CA TYR A 595 -8.09 -29.08 1.79
C TYR A 595 -7.55 -29.95 0.65
N ASP A 596 -7.46 -31.27 0.86
CA ASP A 596 -6.99 -32.23 -0.15
C ASP A 596 -7.91 -32.22 -1.39
N LEU A 597 -9.23 -32.19 -1.15
CA LEU A 597 -10.25 -32.16 -2.20
C LEU A 597 -10.18 -30.86 -3.01
N GLN A 598 -10.05 -29.70 -2.36
CA GLN A 598 -9.89 -28.43 -3.06
C GLN A 598 -8.57 -28.32 -3.81
N ALA A 599 -7.46 -28.81 -3.24
CA ALA A 599 -6.18 -28.86 -3.94
C ALA A 599 -6.30 -29.65 -5.25
N LYS A 600 -6.89 -30.85 -5.18
CA LYS A 600 -7.13 -31.70 -6.36
C LYS A 600 -8.07 -31.04 -7.37
N TRP A 601 -9.10 -30.34 -6.91
CA TRP A 601 -10.01 -29.62 -7.80
C TRP A 601 -9.25 -28.53 -8.57
N TYR A 602 -8.52 -27.66 -7.86
CA TYR A 602 -7.75 -26.58 -8.47
C TYR A 602 -6.70 -27.08 -9.46
N GLU A 603 -6.00 -28.19 -9.14
CA GLU A 603 -5.07 -28.85 -10.07
C GLU A 603 -5.74 -29.39 -11.35
N SER A 604 -7.05 -29.67 -11.29
CA SER A 604 -7.83 -30.14 -12.45
C SER A 604 -8.31 -29.02 -13.37
N LEU A 605 -8.32 -27.78 -12.87
CA LEU A 605 -8.73 -26.62 -13.65
C LEU A 605 -7.69 -26.31 -14.72
N LYS A 606 -8.15 -25.78 -15.86
CA LYS A 606 -7.24 -25.31 -16.89
C LYS A 606 -6.47 -24.11 -16.37
N GLU A 607 -5.20 -24.32 -16.05
CA GLU A 607 -4.30 -23.29 -15.55
C GLU A 607 -4.09 -22.18 -16.59
N SER A 608 -3.92 -20.96 -16.07
CA SER A 608 -3.40 -19.83 -16.82
C SER A 608 -2.12 -19.33 -16.18
N ASP A 609 -1.27 -18.65 -16.96
CA ASP A 609 0.05 -18.17 -16.53
C ASP A 609 -0.03 -17.17 -15.36
N PHE A 610 -1.21 -16.62 -15.08
CA PHE A 610 -1.45 -15.59 -14.07
C PHE A 610 -2.28 -16.07 -12.86
N GLY A 611 -2.53 -17.38 -12.74
CA GLY A 611 -3.26 -17.99 -11.62
C GLY A 611 -4.63 -18.56 -11.98
N ILE A 612 -5.45 -18.81 -10.95
CA ILE A 612 -6.78 -19.44 -11.07
C ILE A 612 -7.91 -18.41 -10.93
N PRO A 613 -8.97 -18.43 -11.76
CA PRO A 613 -10.10 -17.52 -11.61
C PRO A 613 -10.66 -17.55 -10.18
N LEU A 614 -11.15 -16.40 -9.71
CA LEU A 614 -11.74 -16.25 -8.37
C LEU A 614 -12.88 -17.26 -8.18
N ASP A 615 -13.75 -17.36 -9.18
CA ASP A 615 -14.85 -18.31 -9.22
C ASP A 615 -15.37 -18.52 -10.65
N THR A 616 -16.39 -19.37 -10.80
CA THR A 616 -17.00 -19.72 -12.09
C THR A 616 -17.67 -18.60 -12.88
N ARG A 617 -17.95 -17.44 -12.26
CA ARG A 617 -18.68 -16.34 -12.92
C ARG A 617 -17.80 -15.59 -13.91
N HIS A 618 -16.48 -15.59 -13.70
CA HIS A 618 -15.54 -14.72 -14.42
C HIS A 618 -14.19 -15.40 -14.68
N THR A 619 -13.36 -14.75 -15.49
CA THR A 619 -11.98 -15.17 -15.78
C THR A 619 -10.94 -14.43 -14.95
N TYR A 620 -11.36 -13.42 -14.19
CA TYR A 620 -10.48 -12.63 -13.34
C TYR A 620 -10.24 -13.29 -11.98
N THR A 621 -9.27 -12.75 -11.26
CA THR A 621 -8.94 -13.14 -9.89
C THR A 621 -8.47 -11.95 -9.06
N LYS A 622 -8.14 -12.21 -7.78
CA LYS A 622 -7.45 -11.26 -6.92
C LYS A 622 -6.09 -11.76 -6.43
N SER A 623 -5.06 -10.91 -6.47
CA SER A 623 -3.69 -11.28 -6.11
C SER A 623 -3.56 -11.72 -4.65
N ASP A 624 -4.24 -11.03 -3.74
CA ASP A 624 -4.32 -11.36 -2.31
C ASP A 624 -5.07 -12.67 -2.07
N TRP A 625 -6.16 -12.94 -2.79
CA TRP A 625 -6.90 -14.21 -2.70
C TRP A 625 -6.15 -15.42 -3.26
N GLN A 626 -5.34 -15.23 -4.31
CA GLN A 626 -4.38 -16.26 -4.75
C GLN A 626 -3.41 -16.61 -3.63
N ILE A 627 -2.85 -15.61 -2.94
CA ILE A 627 -1.88 -15.84 -1.86
C ILE A 627 -2.54 -16.40 -0.60
N TYR A 628 -3.77 -16.00 -0.26
CA TYR A 628 -4.54 -16.63 0.82
C TYR A 628 -4.82 -18.10 0.51
N THR A 629 -5.18 -18.42 -0.74
CA THR A 629 -5.38 -19.80 -1.19
C THR A 629 -4.05 -20.59 -1.18
N ALA A 630 -2.93 -19.96 -1.54
CA ALA A 630 -1.61 -20.57 -1.40
C ALA A 630 -1.29 -20.87 0.07
N ALA A 631 -1.54 -19.92 0.97
CA ALA A 631 -1.35 -20.07 2.41
C ALA A 631 -2.23 -21.17 3.01
N MET A 632 -3.50 -21.24 2.61
CA MET A 632 -4.44 -22.31 2.96
C MET A 632 -3.87 -23.71 2.63
N LEU A 633 -3.11 -23.81 1.52
CA LEU A 633 -2.58 -25.05 0.98
C LEU A 633 -1.13 -25.35 1.36
N GLU A 634 -0.48 -24.48 2.16
CA GLU A 634 0.94 -24.58 2.55
C GLU A 634 1.31 -25.99 3.03
N SER A 635 0.49 -26.57 3.91
CA SER A 635 0.72 -27.91 4.47
C SER A 635 0.09 -29.05 3.68
N THR A 636 -0.55 -28.76 2.54
CA THR A 636 -1.40 -29.71 1.80
C THR A 636 -0.84 -30.03 0.42
N SER A 637 -0.51 -29.01 -0.39
CA SER A 637 0.10 -29.19 -1.71
C SER A 637 1.08 -28.06 -1.98
N GLU A 638 2.36 -28.30 -1.69
CA GLU A 638 3.46 -27.38 -1.97
C GLU A 638 3.52 -27.01 -3.46
N SER A 639 3.29 -27.98 -4.36
CA SER A 639 3.29 -27.71 -5.80
C SER A 639 2.18 -26.74 -6.22
N LEU A 640 0.97 -26.88 -5.68
CA LEU A 640 -0.13 -25.97 -6.03
C LEU A 640 0.05 -24.60 -5.38
N ARG A 641 0.51 -24.56 -4.12
CA ARG A 641 0.91 -23.31 -3.46
C ARG A 641 1.89 -22.53 -4.34
N ASP A 642 2.98 -23.17 -4.77
CA ASP A 642 4.00 -22.50 -5.57
C ASP A 642 3.46 -22.02 -6.92
N LYS A 643 2.56 -22.77 -7.55
CA LYS A 643 1.88 -22.33 -8.78
C LYS A 643 1.04 -21.06 -8.57
N LEU A 644 0.27 -20.98 -7.49
CA LEU A 644 -0.54 -19.80 -7.17
C LEU A 644 0.36 -18.57 -6.91
N ILE A 645 1.45 -18.77 -6.18
CA ILE A 645 2.47 -17.73 -5.95
C ILE A 645 3.08 -17.28 -7.28
N SER A 646 3.55 -18.22 -8.12
CA SER A 646 4.16 -17.90 -9.40
C SER A 646 3.17 -17.19 -10.33
N GLY A 647 1.88 -17.52 -10.31
CA GLY A 647 0.86 -16.80 -11.08
C GLY A 647 0.78 -15.31 -10.73
N VAL A 648 0.79 -14.98 -9.42
CA VAL A 648 0.83 -13.58 -8.96
C VAL A 648 2.16 -12.91 -9.32
N TYR A 649 3.28 -13.64 -9.21
CA TYR A 649 4.59 -13.14 -9.61
C TYR A 649 4.66 -12.83 -11.10
N HIS A 650 4.13 -13.73 -11.95
CA HIS A 650 4.01 -13.52 -13.38
C HIS A 650 3.16 -12.31 -13.70
N TYR A 651 2.02 -12.12 -13.01
CA TYR A 651 1.21 -10.91 -13.18
C TYR A 651 2.01 -9.65 -12.80
N ALA A 652 2.68 -9.63 -11.65
CA ALA A 652 3.42 -8.46 -11.18
C ALA A 652 4.66 -8.12 -12.04
N SER A 653 5.26 -9.12 -12.70
CA SER A 653 6.54 -9.01 -13.41
C SER A 653 6.42 -8.94 -14.94
N SER A 654 5.23 -9.19 -15.50
CA SER A 654 5.04 -9.22 -16.95
C SER A 654 4.99 -7.82 -17.54
N ALA A 655 5.65 -7.64 -18.67
CA ALA A 655 5.55 -6.42 -19.47
C ALA A 655 4.22 -6.44 -20.26
N ILE A 656 3.16 -5.90 -19.65
CA ILE A 656 1.83 -5.82 -20.27
C ILE A 656 1.59 -4.36 -20.68
N VAL A 657 1.42 -4.10 -21.99
CA VAL A 657 1.32 -2.77 -22.64
C VAL A 657 0.36 -1.80 -21.94
N SER A 658 -0.68 -2.30 -21.28
CA SER A 658 -1.70 -1.50 -20.58
C SER A 658 -1.44 -1.26 -19.09
N ASN A 659 -0.59 -2.06 -18.45
CA ASN A 659 -0.46 -2.07 -16.99
C ASN A 659 0.66 -1.10 -16.59
N THR A 660 0.27 0.06 -16.07
CA THR A 660 1.21 1.13 -15.64
C THR A 660 0.90 1.67 -14.24
N GLU A 661 -0.18 1.18 -13.67
CA GLU A 661 -0.69 1.49 -12.35
C GLU A 661 0.15 0.84 -11.23
N PRO A 662 0.13 1.43 -10.01
CA PRO A 662 0.62 0.76 -8.81
C PRO A 662 -0.02 -0.63 -8.66
N PHE A 663 0.71 -1.58 -8.07
CA PHE A 663 0.36 -3.00 -8.04
C PHE A 663 -1.14 -3.22 -7.75
N GLY A 664 -1.88 -3.58 -8.81
CA GLY A 664 -3.30 -3.86 -8.74
C GLY A 664 -3.57 -5.22 -8.12
N ASP A 665 -4.69 -5.36 -7.45
CA ASP A 665 -5.15 -6.62 -6.88
C ASP A 665 -6.13 -7.35 -7.79
N TRP A 666 -6.84 -6.69 -8.70
CA TRP A 666 -7.87 -7.30 -9.55
C TRP A 666 -7.47 -7.36 -11.03
N TYR A 667 -7.29 -8.57 -11.56
CA TYR A 667 -6.76 -8.80 -12.91
C TYR A 667 -7.30 -10.06 -13.58
N GLU A 668 -7.27 -10.07 -14.91
CA GLU A 668 -7.67 -11.21 -15.73
C GLU A 668 -6.64 -12.35 -15.66
N THR A 669 -7.06 -13.55 -15.28
CA THR A 669 -6.11 -14.68 -15.24
C THR A 669 -5.64 -15.09 -16.62
N THR A 670 -6.43 -14.82 -17.67
CA THR A 670 -6.15 -15.30 -19.04
C THR A 670 -5.07 -14.49 -19.76
N ASN A 671 -4.82 -13.25 -19.35
CA ASN A 671 -3.89 -12.35 -20.04
C ASN A 671 -3.14 -11.37 -19.11
N GLY A 672 -3.43 -11.37 -17.80
CA GLY A 672 -2.77 -10.51 -16.83
C GLY A 672 -3.14 -9.02 -16.93
N ILE A 673 -4.15 -8.65 -17.71
CA ILE A 673 -4.60 -7.25 -17.81
C ILE A 673 -5.34 -6.90 -16.51
N TYR A 674 -4.96 -5.78 -15.87
CA TYR A 674 -5.66 -5.28 -14.69
C TYR A 674 -7.07 -4.78 -15.06
N HIS A 675 -7.99 -4.78 -14.09
CA HIS A 675 -9.33 -4.23 -14.29
C HIS A 675 -9.44 -2.76 -13.90
N ALA A 676 -9.52 -2.48 -12.60
CA ALA A 676 -9.84 -1.14 -12.10
C ALA A 676 -9.05 -0.78 -10.83
N PHE A 677 -8.77 -1.76 -9.99
CA PHE A 677 -8.13 -1.52 -8.71
C PHE A 677 -6.62 -1.31 -8.84
N ARG A 678 -6.14 -0.25 -8.19
CA ARG A 678 -4.73 0.18 -8.19
C ARG A 678 -4.34 0.67 -6.81
N SER A 679 -3.12 0.40 -6.38
CA SER A 679 -2.58 0.89 -5.10
C SER A 679 -3.40 0.51 -3.85
N ARG A 680 -4.30 -0.49 -3.90
CA ARG A 680 -5.12 -0.89 -2.74
C ARG A 680 -4.24 -1.45 -1.62
N PRO A 681 -4.58 -1.23 -0.33
CA PRO A 681 -3.83 -1.81 0.78
C PRO A 681 -3.96 -3.33 0.91
N VAL A 682 -4.94 -3.94 0.26
CA VAL A 682 -5.22 -5.38 0.30
C VAL A 682 -4.01 -6.25 -0.11
N VAL A 683 -3.06 -5.68 -0.86
CA VAL A 683 -1.76 -6.34 -1.16
C VAL A 683 -0.94 -6.66 0.09
N GLY A 684 -1.31 -6.13 1.26
CA GLY A 684 -0.80 -6.62 2.54
C GLY A 684 -1.05 -8.11 2.76
N GLY A 685 -2.06 -8.67 2.09
CA GLY A 685 -2.40 -10.09 2.09
C GLY A 685 -1.37 -10.97 1.41
N HIS A 686 -0.50 -10.37 0.60
CA HIS A 686 0.66 -11.09 0.07
C HIS A 686 1.60 -11.60 1.16
N LEU A 687 1.49 -11.12 2.42
CA LEU A 687 2.26 -11.64 3.56
C LEU A 687 1.58 -12.82 4.29
N ALA A 688 0.45 -13.35 3.82
CA ALA A 688 -0.31 -14.40 4.49
C ALA A 688 0.55 -15.61 4.91
N LEU A 689 1.40 -16.12 4.03
CA LEU A 689 2.28 -17.25 4.34
C LEU A 689 3.33 -16.93 5.42
N LEU A 690 3.75 -15.67 5.58
CA LEU A 690 4.69 -15.24 6.63
C LEU A 690 4.04 -15.16 8.02
N THR A 691 2.72 -15.31 8.10
CA THR A 691 1.97 -15.25 9.35
C THR A 691 1.53 -16.61 9.88
N LEU A 692 1.72 -17.67 9.10
CA LEU A 692 1.49 -19.07 9.51
C LEU A 692 2.58 -19.62 10.44
#